data_AF-A0A5N6TCZ4-F1
#
_entry.id   AF-A0A5N6TCZ4-F1
#
_cell.length_a   1.000
_cell.length_b   1.000
_cell.length_c   1.000
_cell.angle_alpha   90.00
_cell.angle_beta   90.00
_cell.angle_gamma   90.00
#
_symmetry.space_group_name_H-M   'P 1'
#
loop_
_entity.id
_entity.type
_entity.pdbx_description
1 polymer ?
#
loop_
_entity_poly.entity_id
_entity_poly.type
_entity_poly.pdbx_seq_one_letter_code
_entity_poly.pdbx_strand_id
1 'polypeptide(L)'
;MPASSHTHLVEQQVSRTTSVSAVASNDMASSQSAASESLCQQIKKWDENECLSWVQEKLDVRLKDDNIKKFLDAEINGSAFLDCAGKPEWFERAGITLGPSANLAKLGQSIVDGSTTITGAFPNGLNYHPPSPRMLLATQGKSWEYQPSRKLRNELRDAVYKHHQAYSRGEFDKKTIPLYLFLSGSGTGKSRNASELHILARQCFDGTRFDDDDDRTDFKEDREIADRLTDPYVFHVSLENATSLGKEEESWTGIGSRMLLQLHPEDKGEKMTVSKLNKLFTPPTPEEVISRLEVAEPVDALKRKALILVVDGLRALNEDRNDLYDIVTKLGNLAHGGFFLICGTSTISGPVSRAMKVSQRWSVYLSCEPIETPRMADGQAVFKHQNLLAQVLIKDCGGHGRALEILLQYMDKIQKDPSNVSSFIDHLSSIYASMVPTEKDALAIIKSVMGNGALARDAILPGGHSTPDDVSARGLIRFPLINQNEDKPRGKFEIPYMWILCLCSCHENHTFFRELQLFDYHQFACMDNPIQPGNSSHDSLEKIILQVRKIKSLMFAEAECVTIAKLHHGGMMTESTGGISFINHHLKGDIATKQIPSKTTTENREEWMVQTGEHGDIDLRKCDFILLNKSGASAGDAVLCLDSETPRTEAHQYKYWANGPGINFQKERDKAVSGEDIFVLVSTAPSIRSLGNEIPDRCVVVLGENWQSYFGPYAARSYLVAKSAKKRKIDQVDP
;
A
#
# COMPACT_ATOMS: atom_id res chain seq x y z
N MET A 1 -16.61 -42.57 35.77
CA MET A 1 -17.34 -42.51 37.06
C MET A 1 -17.21 -41.10 37.61
N PRO A 2 -18.32 -40.43 37.96
CA PRO A 2 -18.31 -39.04 38.42
C PRO A 2 -18.25 -38.97 39.96
N ALA A 3 -17.67 -37.91 40.50
CA ALA A 3 -17.94 -37.45 41.85
C ALA A 3 -17.73 -35.93 41.93
N SER A 4 -18.83 -35.22 42.14
CA SER A 4 -18.89 -33.85 42.60
C SER A 4 -18.72 -33.79 44.12
N SER A 5 -18.34 -32.61 44.63
CA SER A 5 -18.48 -32.06 46.00
C SER A 5 -17.23 -31.22 46.33
N HIS A 6 -17.22 -30.10 47.06
CA HIS A 6 -18.20 -29.40 47.88
C HIS A 6 -17.88 -27.89 47.91
N THR A 7 -18.93 -27.12 48.09
CA THR A 7 -19.06 -25.70 48.48
C THR A 7 -18.57 -25.40 49.91
N HIS A 8 -18.16 -24.14 50.17
CA HIS A 8 -18.62 -23.22 51.25
C HIS A 8 -17.65 -22.00 51.33
N LEU A 9 -18.07 -20.75 51.05
CA LEU A 9 -18.86 -19.76 51.83
C LEU A 9 -18.01 -18.97 52.86
N VAL A 10 -18.21 -17.63 52.87
CA VAL A 10 -18.33 -16.70 54.04
C VAL A 10 -18.24 -15.25 53.49
N GLU A 11 -19.39 -14.57 53.32
CA GLU A 11 -19.94 -13.42 54.11
C GLU A 11 -19.67 -12.07 53.40
N GLN A 12 -20.63 -11.33 52.82
CA GLN A 12 -21.82 -10.61 53.35
C GLN A 12 -21.56 -9.65 54.52
N GLN A 13 -21.65 -8.33 54.27
CA GLN A 13 -22.76 -7.42 54.69
C GLN A 13 -22.37 -5.93 54.45
N VAL A 14 -23.08 -5.12 53.65
CA VAL A 14 -24.38 -4.38 53.81
C VAL A 14 -24.21 -2.91 54.24
N SER A 15 -24.66 -1.96 53.40
CA SER A 15 -25.76 -0.99 53.69
C SER A 15 -25.90 0.00 52.51
N ARG A 16 -26.94 -0.07 51.67
CA ARG A 16 -28.29 0.55 51.78
C ARG A 16 -28.32 2.09 51.72
N THR A 17 -28.92 2.61 50.63
CA THR A 17 -30.02 3.60 50.48
C THR A 17 -29.92 4.22 49.08
N THR A 18 -30.94 4.44 48.24
CA THR A 18 -32.40 4.44 48.36
C THR A 18 -32.95 4.36 46.93
N SER A 19 -33.80 3.38 46.64
CA SER A 19 -34.60 3.31 45.41
C SER A 19 -35.93 4.04 45.63
N VAL A 20 -36.22 5.03 44.80
CA VAL A 20 -37.58 5.53 44.60
C VAL A 20 -38.02 5.05 43.22
N SER A 21 -39.02 4.17 43.23
CA SER A 21 -39.65 3.57 42.06
C SER A 21 -40.63 4.53 41.38
N ALA A 22 -40.53 4.52 40.06
CA ALA A 22 -41.52 4.89 39.05
C ALA A 22 -43.00 4.77 39.44
N VAL A 23 -43.77 5.82 39.13
CA VAL A 23 -45.16 5.80 38.65
C VAL A 23 -45.38 7.07 37.78
N ALA A 24 -46.21 6.94 36.74
CA ALA A 24 -46.69 7.94 35.75
C ALA A 24 -45.82 8.00 34.46
N SER A 25 -45.94 7.04 33.54
CA SER A 25 -47.06 6.74 32.64
C SER A 25 -47.19 7.75 31.49
N ASN A 26 -47.07 7.22 30.27
CA ASN A 26 -47.74 7.63 29.04
C ASN A 26 -48.63 8.88 29.16
N ASP A 27 -48.17 9.99 28.61
CA ASP A 27 -49.03 11.06 28.08
C ASP A 27 -48.23 11.91 27.09
N MET A 28 -48.00 11.37 25.89
CA MET A 28 -47.81 12.16 24.65
C MET A 28 -48.35 11.41 23.42
N ALA A 29 -49.41 10.62 23.63
CA ALA A 29 -50.27 10.14 22.56
C ALA A 29 -51.71 10.57 22.89
N SER A 30 -52.20 11.51 22.08
CA SER A 30 -53.56 12.05 22.04
C SER A 30 -54.02 13.00 23.15
N SER A 31 -53.76 14.30 22.95
CA SER A 31 -54.84 15.28 23.02
C SER A 31 -54.52 16.51 22.15
N GLN A 32 -55.50 16.85 21.31
CA GLN A 32 -55.65 18.07 20.51
C GLN A 32 -55.07 18.09 19.08
N SER A 33 -55.95 17.74 18.16
CA SER A 33 -56.01 18.24 16.79
C SER A 33 -55.98 19.78 16.75
N ALA A 34 -54.86 20.32 16.31
CA ALA A 34 -54.83 21.41 15.35
C ALA A 34 -53.73 21.02 14.37
N ALA A 35 -54.00 21.08 13.07
CA ALA A 35 -52.94 20.96 12.08
C ALA A 35 -51.96 22.12 12.33
N SER A 36 -50.86 21.87 13.06
CA SER A 36 -49.78 22.84 13.16
C SER A 36 -49.22 22.97 11.75
N GLU A 37 -49.55 24.10 11.11
CA GLU A 37 -49.06 24.47 9.79
C GLU A 37 -47.54 24.28 9.76
N SER A 38 -47.01 23.56 8.76
CA SER A 38 -45.55 23.32 8.66
C SER A 38 -44.82 24.67 8.60
N LEU A 39 -43.60 24.77 9.15
CA LEU A 39 -42.84 26.03 9.14
C LEU A 39 -42.75 26.64 7.73
N CYS A 40 -42.57 25.81 6.70
CA CYS A 40 -42.59 26.24 5.31
C CYS A 40 -43.93 26.91 4.90
N GLN A 41 -45.07 26.36 5.33
CA GLN A 41 -46.40 26.96 5.10
C GLN A 41 -46.62 28.24 5.90
N GLN A 42 -46.04 28.36 7.11
CA GLN A 42 -46.10 29.58 7.91
C GLN A 42 -45.28 30.69 7.23
N ILE A 43 -44.05 30.38 6.83
CA ILE A 43 -43.14 31.33 6.17
C ILE A 43 -43.74 31.85 4.88
N LYS A 44 -44.40 31.02 4.07
CA LYS A 44 -45.08 31.47 2.84
C LYS A 44 -46.10 32.60 3.05
N LYS A 45 -46.59 32.80 4.28
CA LYS A 45 -47.56 33.85 4.62
C LYS A 45 -46.92 35.13 5.14
N TRP A 46 -45.62 35.12 5.43
CA TRP A 46 -44.93 36.27 6.02
C TRP A 46 -44.73 37.38 5.01
N ASP A 47 -44.95 38.61 5.47
CA ASP A 47 -44.54 39.81 4.74
C ASP A 47 -43.01 40.01 4.77
N GLU A 48 -42.52 41.05 4.12
CA GLU A 48 -41.08 41.32 4.01
C GLU A 48 -40.42 41.53 5.38
N ASN A 49 -41.13 42.15 6.33
CA ASN A 49 -40.59 42.49 7.65
C ASN A 49 -40.59 41.30 8.59
N GLU A 50 -41.65 40.49 8.57
CA GLU A 50 -41.75 39.23 9.29
C GLU A 50 -40.68 38.24 8.79
N CYS A 51 -40.53 38.12 7.47
CA CYS A 51 -39.52 37.28 6.85
C CYS A 51 -38.10 37.75 7.21
N LEU A 52 -37.81 39.05 7.06
CA LEU A 52 -36.51 39.61 7.41
C LEU A 52 -36.17 39.42 8.89
N SER A 53 -37.12 39.64 9.80
CA SER A 53 -36.91 39.50 11.24
C SER A 53 -36.50 38.07 11.60
N TRP A 54 -37.20 37.09 11.04
CA TRP A 54 -36.86 35.68 11.25
C TRP A 54 -35.52 35.30 10.61
N VAL A 55 -35.26 35.76 9.38
CA VAL A 55 -33.98 35.55 8.69
C VAL A 55 -32.81 36.09 9.51
N GLN A 56 -32.95 37.29 10.10
CA GLN A 56 -31.93 37.91 10.96
C GLN A 56 -31.70 37.14 12.27
N GLU A 57 -32.69 36.40 12.75
CA GLU A 57 -32.56 35.52 13.92
C GLU A 57 -31.81 34.23 13.56
N LYS A 58 -32.04 33.68 12.36
CA LYS A 58 -31.52 32.36 11.95
C LYS A 58 -30.21 32.40 11.18
N LEU A 59 -29.80 33.55 10.64
CA LEU A 59 -28.52 33.69 9.96
C LEU A 59 -27.34 33.78 10.94
N ASP A 60 -26.31 32.98 10.69
CA ASP A 60 -25.03 33.01 11.42
C ASP A 60 -24.36 34.39 11.34
N VAL A 61 -24.43 35.03 10.17
CA VAL A 61 -23.96 36.39 9.94
C VAL A 61 -25.16 37.22 9.52
N ARG A 62 -25.60 38.07 10.45
CA ARG A 62 -26.69 39.02 10.22
C ARG A 62 -26.44 39.87 8.97
N LEU A 63 -27.50 40.11 8.20
CA LEU A 63 -27.40 41.03 7.08
C LEU A 63 -27.07 42.43 7.64
N LYS A 64 -26.09 43.09 7.05
CA LYS A 64 -25.77 44.50 7.35
C LYS A 64 -26.82 45.42 6.74
N ASP A 65 -26.91 46.65 7.25
CA ASP A 65 -27.92 47.65 6.86
C ASP A 65 -28.12 47.78 5.34
N ASP A 66 -27.04 47.80 4.56
CA ASP A 66 -27.11 47.87 3.10
C ASP A 66 -27.80 46.65 2.46
N ASN A 67 -27.57 45.44 3.00
CA ASN A 67 -28.20 44.23 2.51
C ASN A 67 -29.62 44.05 3.06
N ILE A 68 -29.91 44.57 4.26
CA ILE A 68 -31.28 44.66 4.80
C ILE A 68 -32.12 45.53 3.87
N LYS A 69 -31.61 46.71 3.52
CA LYS A 69 -32.33 47.62 2.62
C LYS A 69 -32.60 46.96 1.27
N LYS A 70 -31.62 46.29 0.68
CA LYS A 70 -31.80 45.56 -0.59
C LYS A 70 -32.75 44.39 -0.49
N PHE A 71 -32.79 43.70 0.65
CA PHE A 71 -33.74 42.62 0.91
C PHE A 71 -35.19 43.15 0.89
N LEU A 72 -35.42 44.31 1.54
CA LEU A 72 -36.72 44.97 1.57
C LEU A 72 -37.07 45.63 0.22
N ASP A 73 -36.13 46.33 -0.42
CA ASP A 73 -36.32 46.99 -1.73
C ASP A 73 -36.63 45.98 -2.84
N ALA A 74 -36.18 44.73 -2.70
CA ALA A 74 -36.48 43.63 -3.61
C ALA A 74 -37.78 42.87 -3.26
N GLU A 75 -38.54 43.36 -2.28
CA GLU A 75 -39.83 42.80 -1.83
C GLU A 75 -39.75 41.29 -1.50
N ILE A 76 -38.66 40.89 -0.83
CA ILE A 76 -38.43 39.48 -0.48
C ILE A 76 -39.31 39.10 0.72
N ASN A 77 -40.57 38.79 0.44
CA ASN A 77 -41.50 38.18 1.39
C ASN A 77 -41.23 36.68 1.55
N GLY A 78 -41.91 36.03 2.48
CA GLY A 78 -41.61 34.63 2.80
C GLY A 78 -41.90 33.63 1.67
N SER A 79 -42.81 33.94 0.73
CA SER A 79 -42.99 33.12 -0.48
C SER A 79 -41.81 33.30 -1.44
N ALA A 80 -41.43 34.54 -1.74
CA ALA A 80 -40.31 34.85 -2.63
C ALA A 80 -38.98 34.27 -2.09
N PHE A 81 -38.77 34.35 -0.78
CA PHE A 81 -37.62 33.75 -0.11
C PHE A 81 -37.54 32.24 -0.33
N LEU A 82 -38.66 31.52 -0.16
CA LEU A 82 -38.72 30.06 -0.33
C LEU A 82 -38.67 29.62 -1.80
N ASP A 83 -39.25 30.38 -2.73
CA ASP A 83 -39.18 30.07 -4.17
C ASP A 83 -37.76 30.22 -4.73
N CYS A 84 -36.92 30.98 -4.02
CA CYS A 84 -35.51 31.22 -4.31
C CYS A 84 -34.57 30.38 -3.44
N ALA A 85 -35.10 29.42 -2.68
CA ALA A 85 -34.32 28.40 -1.97
C ALA A 85 -33.30 27.73 -2.91
N GLY A 86 -32.05 27.63 -2.46
CA GLY A 86 -30.96 27.01 -3.20
C GLY A 86 -30.40 27.82 -4.38
N LYS A 87 -30.87 29.06 -4.60
CA LYS A 87 -30.51 29.90 -5.77
C LYS A 87 -29.80 31.19 -5.36
N PRO A 88 -28.50 31.16 -4.98
CA PRO A 88 -27.75 32.35 -4.57
C PRO A 88 -27.74 33.47 -5.62
N GLU A 89 -27.70 33.11 -6.90
CA GLU A 89 -27.71 34.04 -8.03
C GLU A 89 -29.01 34.86 -8.14
N TRP A 90 -30.09 34.43 -7.49
CA TRP A 90 -31.31 35.24 -7.42
C TRP A 90 -31.14 36.41 -6.44
N PHE A 91 -30.61 36.13 -5.25
CA PHE A 91 -30.34 37.15 -4.24
C PHE A 91 -29.25 38.14 -4.69
N GLU A 92 -28.27 37.67 -5.46
CA GLU A 92 -27.27 38.55 -6.11
C GLU A 92 -27.91 39.50 -7.13
N ARG A 93 -28.89 39.03 -7.91
CA ARG A 93 -29.66 39.90 -8.83
C ARG A 93 -30.53 40.91 -8.09
N ALA A 94 -30.95 40.61 -6.87
CA ALA A 94 -31.56 41.57 -5.94
C ALA A 94 -30.53 42.56 -5.33
N GLY A 95 -29.26 42.49 -5.75
CA GLY A 95 -28.20 43.39 -5.32
C GLY A 95 -27.51 42.98 -4.01
N ILE A 96 -27.96 41.90 -3.37
CA ILE A 96 -27.37 41.39 -2.13
C ILE A 96 -25.99 40.81 -2.44
N THR A 97 -25.00 41.14 -1.61
CA THR A 97 -23.62 40.70 -1.82
C THR A 97 -23.50 39.17 -1.76
N LEU A 98 -22.59 38.60 -2.56
CA LEU A 98 -22.32 37.17 -2.75
C LEU A 98 -22.44 36.31 -1.47
N GLY A 99 -21.71 36.64 -0.40
CA GLY A 99 -21.71 35.86 0.84
C GLY A 99 -23.10 35.76 1.50
N PRO A 100 -23.72 36.90 1.84
CA PRO A 100 -25.11 36.94 2.30
C PRO A 100 -26.12 36.24 1.38
N SER A 101 -25.98 36.36 0.05
CA SER A 101 -26.83 35.67 -0.92
C SER A 101 -26.73 34.14 -0.81
N ALA A 102 -25.52 33.60 -0.67
CA ALA A 102 -25.30 32.17 -0.43
C ALA A 102 -25.94 31.69 0.88
N ASN A 103 -25.82 32.48 1.96
CA ASN A 103 -26.41 32.13 3.25
C ASN A 103 -27.94 32.13 3.20
N LEU A 104 -28.56 33.10 2.52
CA LEU A 104 -30.01 33.18 2.34
C LEU A 104 -30.54 31.99 1.53
N ALA A 105 -29.90 31.69 0.40
CA ALA A 105 -30.28 30.55 -0.44
C ALA A 105 -30.19 29.21 0.33
N LYS A 106 -29.13 29.03 1.12
CA LYS A 106 -28.93 27.83 1.96
C LYS A 106 -29.99 27.72 3.06
N LEU A 107 -30.31 28.83 3.72
CA LEU A 107 -31.36 28.86 4.76
C LEU A 107 -32.76 28.57 4.18
N GLY A 108 -33.09 29.13 3.01
CA GLY A 108 -34.34 28.81 2.33
C GLY A 108 -34.43 27.32 1.94
N GLN A 109 -33.34 26.77 1.42
CA GLN A 109 -33.24 25.35 1.04
C GLN A 109 -33.43 24.43 2.24
N SER A 110 -32.84 24.76 3.39
CA SER A 110 -32.97 23.93 4.59
C SER A 110 -34.42 23.81 5.05
N ILE A 111 -35.21 24.89 4.95
CA ILE A 111 -36.64 24.89 5.28
C ILE A 111 -37.45 24.05 4.31
N VAL A 112 -37.18 24.17 3.01
CA VAL A 112 -37.87 23.40 1.97
C VAL A 112 -37.60 21.90 2.15
N ASP A 113 -36.36 21.53 2.51
CA ASP A 113 -35.96 20.14 2.70
C ASP A 113 -36.29 19.58 4.09
N GLY A 114 -36.74 20.43 5.03
CA GLY A 114 -36.98 20.06 6.42
C GLY A 114 -35.70 19.75 7.21
N SER A 115 -34.54 20.20 6.73
CA SER A 115 -33.24 20.03 7.37
C SER A 115 -32.84 21.27 8.17
N THR A 116 -32.02 21.11 9.21
CA THR A 116 -31.51 22.23 10.01
C THR A 116 -30.03 22.47 9.72
N THR A 117 -29.56 23.71 9.74
CA THR A 117 -28.11 23.96 9.66
C THR A 117 -27.43 23.47 10.93
N ILE A 118 -26.17 23.03 10.85
CA ILE A 118 -25.46 22.55 12.04
C ILE A 118 -25.26 23.65 13.08
N THR A 119 -25.20 24.91 12.65
CA THR A 119 -25.21 26.08 13.56
C THR A 119 -26.50 26.16 14.37
N GLY A 120 -27.65 26.03 13.71
CA GLY A 120 -28.94 26.07 14.40
C GLY A 120 -29.17 24.87 15.31
N ALA A 121 -28.70 23.69 14.90
CA ALA A 121 -28.86 22.46 15.67
C ALA A 121 -27.91 22.36 16.88
N PHE A 122 -26.71 22.94 16.77
CA PHE A 122 -25.66 22.87 17.79
C PHE A 122 -25.15 24.28 18.17
N PRO A 123 -26.01 25.13 18.78
CA PRO A 123 -25.67 26.52 19.10
C PRO A 123 -24.54 26.64 20.13
N ASN A 124 -24.34 25.62 20.96
CA ASN A 124 -23.27 25.54 21.96
C ASN A 124 -22.03 24.79 21.44
N GLY A 125 -21.96 24.54 20.12
CA GLY A 125 -20.87 23.81 19.49
C GLY A 125 -21.06 22.30 19.45
N LEU A 126 -20.10 21.62 18.81
CA LEU A 126 -20.04 20.16 18.65
C LEU A 126 -18.91 19.59 19.50
N ASN A 127 -19.25 18.67 20.41
CA ASN A 127 -18.24 17.96 21.20
C ASN A 127 -17.39 17.06 20.31
N TYR A 128 -16.08 17.06 20.56
CA TYR A 128 -15.18 16.17 19.83
C TYR A 128 -15.42 14.70 20.20
N HIS A 129 -15.49 13.84 19.18
CA HIS A 129 -15.42 12.40 19.34
C HIS A 129 -14.30 11.83 18.44
N PRO A 130 -13.31 11.13 19.02
CA PRO A 130 -12.23 10.54 18.25
C PRO A 130 -12.77 9.45 17.31
N PRO A 131 -12.11 9.23 16.16
CA PRO A 131 -12.50 8.15 15.27
C PRO A 131 -12.38 6.82 15.99
N SER A 132 -13.25 5.87 15.65
CA SER A 132 -13.08 4.49 16.13
C SER A 132 -11.67 4.00 15.77
N PRO A 133 -10.95 3.33 16.69
CA PRO A 133 -9.59 2.87 16.43
C PRO A 133 -9.54 2.06 15.13
N ARG A 134 -8.63 2.46 14.22
CA ARG A 134 -8.40 1.78 12.94
C ARG A 134 -9.66 1.72 12.06
N MET A 135 -10.45 2.79 12.05
CA MET A 135 -11.71 2.89 11.29
C MET A 135 -11.57 2.54 9.80
N LEU A 136 -10.43 2.84 9.17
CA LEU A 136 -10.19 2.51 7.75
C LEU A 136 -9.76 1.05 7.55
N LEU A 137 -9.76 0.22 8.59
CA LEU A 137 -9.44 -1.20 8.56
C LEU A 137 -10.63 -2.04 9.04
N ALA A 138 -11.10 -2.92 8.17
CA ALA A 138 -12.18 -3.87 8.49
C ALA A 138 -11.69 -5.32 8.60
N THR A 139 -10.38 -5.58 8.48
CA THR A 139 -9.81 -6.92 8.36
C THR A 139 -9.15 -7.42 9.65
N GLN A 140 -8.80 -8.72 9.69
CA GLN A 140 -8.21 -9.35 10.88
C GLN A 140 -6.88 -8.72 11.30
N GLY A 141 -6.08 -8.21 10.35
CA GLY A 141 -4.83 -7.53 10.58
C GLY A 141 -4.95 -6.22 11.35
N LYS A 142 -6.17 -5.74 11.64
CA LYS A 142 -6.40 -4.62 12.56
C LYS A 142 -5.84 -4.87 13.96
N SER A 143 -5.65 -6.12 14.39
CA SER A 143 -5.07 -6.45 15.70
C SER A 143 -3.54 -6.57 15.69
N TRP A 144 -2.92 -6.53 14.50
CA TRP A 144 -1.47 -6.60 14.37
C TRP A 144 -0.82 -5.30 14.82
N GLU A 145 0.41 -5.42 15.30
CA GLU A 145 1.30 -4.30 15.60
C GLU A 145 1.47 -3.39 14.38
N TYR A 146 1.47 -2.08 14.61
CA TYR A 146 1.72 -1.11 13.56
C TYR A 146 3.22 -1.02 13.27
N GLN A 147 3.61 -1.24 12.03
CA GLN A 147 5.02 -1.33 11.60
C GLN A 147 5.34 -0.25 10.55
N PRO A 148 5.48 1.03 10.94
CA PRO A 148 5.87 2.09 10.00
C PRO A 148 7.35 1.96 9.64
N SER A 149 7.65 1.98 8.33
CA SER A 149 9.03 1.87 7.84
C SER A 149 9.87 3.10 8.20
N ARG A 150 11.20 2.91 8.29
CA ARG A 150 12.15 4.01 8.53
C ARG A 150 12.02 5.13 7.49
N LYS A 151 11.83 4.76 6.22
CA LYS A 151 11.64 5.71 5.12
C LYS A 151 10.40 6.57 5.34
N LEU A 152 9.25 5.95 5.64
CA LEU A 152 8.01 6.67 5.93
C LEU A 152 8.16 7.61 7.13
N ARG A 153 8.83 7.16 8.20
CA ARG A 153 9.12 7.98 9.38
C ARG A 153 9.93 9.22 9.03
N ASN A 154 10.99 9.06 8.23
CA ASN A 154 11.84 10.17 7.80
C ASN A 154 11.08 11.16 6.90
N GLU A 155 10.35 10.66 5.89
CA GLU A 155 9.53 11.47 4.99
C GLU A 155 8.50 12.31 5.78
N LEU A 156 7.80 11.68 6.73
CA LEU A 156 6.81 12.37 7.55
C LEU A 156 7.46 13.38 8.49
N ARG A 157 8.53 13.00 9.21
CA ARG A 157 9.20 13.90 10.16
C ARG A 157 9.72 15.15 9.46
N ASP A 158 10.45 14.99 8.37
CA ASP A 158 11.03 16.12 7.64
C ASP A 158 9.96 17.09 7.14
N ALA A 159 8.83 16.56 6.67
CA ALA A 159 7.71 17.35 6.20
C ALA A 159 6.98 18.06 7.35
N VAL A 160 6.64 17.35 8.43
CA VAL A 160 5.95 17.94 9.60
C VAL A 160 6.82 19.01 10.26
N TYR A 161 8.13 18.78 10.37
CA TYR A 161 9.07 19.75 10.92
C TYR A 161 9.12 21.05 10.09
N LYS A 162 9.29 20.94 8.77
CA LYS A 162 9.27 22.12 7.87
C LYS A 162 7.92 22.84 7.88
N HIS A 163 6.82 22.10 7.93
CA HIS A 163 5.48 22.67 8.04
C HIS A 163 5.33 23.45 9.36
N HIS A 164 5.80 22.91 10.48
CA HIS A 164 5.78 23.59 11.77
C HIS A 164 6.62 24.86 11.76
N GLN A 165 7.82 24.84 11.18
CA GLN A 165 8.65 26.05 11.06
C GLN A 165 7.94 27.18 10.29
N ALA A 166 7.27 26.85 9.18
CA ALA A 166 6.50 27.84 8.43
C ALA A 166 5.29 28.34 9.25
N TYR A 167 4.55 27.43 9.88
CA TYR A 167 3.43 27.76 10.76
C TYR A 167 3.85 28.73 11.88
N SER A 168 4.94 28.45 12.59
CA SER A 168 5.44 29.29 13.69
C SER A 168 5.93 30.67 13.23
N ARG A 169 6.27 30.82 11.95
CA ARG A 169 6.61 32.11 11.32
C ARG A 169 5.39 32.83 10.73
N GLY A 170 4.21 32.23 10.78
CA GLY A 170 2.99 32.78 10.16
C GLY A 170 3.00 32.72 8.64
N GLU A 171 3.81 31.83 8.05
CA GLU A 171 3.94 31.67 6.60
C GLU A 171 2.90 30.67 6.08
N PHE A 172 1.72 31.20 5.75
CA PHE A 172 0.59 30.40 5.23
C PHE A 172 0.46 30.57 3.71
N ASP A 173 1.27 29.82 2.95
CA ASP A 173 1.16 29.78 1.50
C ASP A 173 1.12 28.34 0.97
N LYS A 174 0.86 28.19 -0.34
CA LYS A 174 0.74 26.87 -0.98
C LYS A 174 2.05 26.08 -0.95
N LYS A 175 3.21 26.73 -0.88
CA LYS A 175 4.54 26.11 -0.86
C LYS A 175 5.00 25.73 0.55
N THR A 176 4.40 26.31 1.59
CA THR A 176 4.74 26.02 2.99
C THR A 176 3.78 25.06 3.67
N ILE A 177 2.52 24.98 3.21
CA ILE A 177 1.49 24.10 3.75
C ILE A 177 1.39 22.83 2.90
N PRO A 178 1.87 21.67 3.39
CA PRO A 178 1.87 20.43 2.63
C PRO A 178 0.50 19.79 2.56
N LEU A 179 0.25 19.10 1.43
CA LEU A 179 -0.72 18.01 1.37
C LEU A 179 0.03 16.67 1.46
N TYR A 180 -0.27 15.86 2.46
CA TYR A 180 0.31 14.54 2.64
C TYR A 180 -0.47 13.51 1.81
N LEU A 181 0.22 12.57 1.15
CA LEU A 181 -0.42 11.66 0.20
C LEU A 181 0.09 10.22 0.34
N PHE A 182 -0.80 9.29 0.65
CA PHE A 182 -0.55 7.85 0.50
C PHE A 182 -1.16 7.35 -0.81
N LEU A 183 -0.32 7.20 -1.85
CA LEU A 183 -0.74 6.73 -3.18
C LEU A 183 -0.23 5.31 -3.43
N SER A 184 -1.05 4.31 -3.10
CA SER A 184 -0.67 2.90 -3.20
C SER A 184 -1.89 2.00 -3.37
N GLY A 185 -1.69 0.86 -4.03
CA GLY A 185 -2.76 -0.10 -4.33
C GLY A 185 -3.38 -0.75 -3.09
N SER A 186 -4.49 -1.46 -3.30
CA SER A 186 -5.19 -2.20 -2.23
C SER A 186 -4.27 -3.18 -1.48
N GLY A 187 -4.50 -3.46 -0.20
CA GLY A 187 -3.72 -4.48 0.54
C GLY A 187 -2.21 -4.21 0.73
N THR A 188 -1.68 -3.07 0.28
CA THR A 188 -0.26 -2.69 0.41
C THR A 188 0.09 -1.98 1.71
N GLY A 189 -0.91 -1.63 2.54
CA GLY A 189 -0.72 -0.93 3.82
C GLY A 189 -1.22 0.51 3.86
N LYS A 190 -1.69 1.07 2.72
CA LYS A 190 -2.25 2.44 2.60
C LYS A 190 -3.19 2.81 3.75
N SER A 191 -4.30 2.08 3.91
CA SER A 191 -5.33 2.41 4.90
C SER A 191 -4.85 2.24 6.34
N ARG A 192 -3.84 1.38 6.59
CA ARG A 192 -3.22 1.25 7.91
C ARG A 192 -2.38 2.48 8.23
N ASN A 193 -1.50 2.89 7.32
CA ASN A 193 -0.67 4.08 7.52
C ASN A 193 -1.52 5.34 7.66
N ALA A 194 -2.58 5.48 6.86
CA ALA A 194 -3.51 6.59 6.96
C ALA A 194 -4.25 6.61 8.32
N SER A 195 -4.75 5.46 8.79
CA SER A 195 -5.45 5.36 10.09
C SER A 195 -4.56 5.68 11.29
N GLU A 196 -3.28 5.32 11.22
CA GLU A 196 -2.32 5.44 12.32
C GLU A 196 -1.43 6.70 12.15
N LEU A 197 -1.73 7.58 11.17
CA LEU A 197 -0.92 8.75 10.83
C LEU A 197 -0.66 9.66 12.04
N HIS A 198 -1.68 9.86 12.88
CA HIS A 198 -1.57 10.67 14.10
C HIS A 198 -0.59 10.08 15.12
N ILE A 199 -0.61 8.76 15.30
CA ILE A 199 0.33 8.04 16.17
C ILE A 199 1.75 8.18 15.62
N LEU A 200 1.91 7.96 14.31
CA LEU A 200 3.19 8.04 13.64
C LEU A 200 3.78 9.46 13.73
N ALA A 201 2.97 10.49 13.43
CA ALA A 201 3.38 11.88 13.48
C ALA A 201 3.90 12.24 14.88
N ARG A 202 3.22 11.83 15.95
CA ARG A 202 3.68 12.05 17.34
C ARG A 202 5.00 11.33 17.64
N GLN A 203 5.10 10.04 17.25
CA GLN A 203 6.30 9.23 17.45
C GLN A 203 7.54 9.77 16.73
N CYS A 204 7.36 10.58 15.69
CA CYS A 204 8.48 11.25 15.02
C CYS A 204 9.17 12.32 15.89
N PHE A 205 8.52 12.81 16.96
CA PHE A 205 8.99 13.96 17.76
C PHE A 205 8.98 13.73 19.29
N ASP A 206 8.27 12.72 19.80
CA ASP A 206 8.12 12.48 21.25
C ASP A 206 9.33 11.85 21.96
N GLY A 207 10.46 11.74 21.25
CA GLY A 207 11.69 11.15 21.79
C GLY A 207 11.69 9.62 21.87
N THR A 208 10.61 8.93 21.44
CA THR A 208 10.59 7.46 21.30
C THR A 208 11.37 6.97 20.07
N ARG A 209 12.47 7.67 19.73
CA ARG A 209 13.30 7.42 18.55
C ARG A 209 13.87 6.00 18.60
N PHE A 210 13.75 5.28 17.48
CA PHE A 210 14.10 3.85 17.40
C PHE A 210 15.52 3.56 16.90
N ASP A 211 16.33 4.58 16.55
CA ASP A 211 17.72 4.40 16.08
C ASP A 211 18.65 5.43 16.74
N ASP A 212 19.79 4.98 17.29
CA ASP A 212 20.80 5.73 18.06
C ASP A 212 21.72 6.66 17.22
N ASP A 213 21.50 6.78 15.92
CA ASP A 213 22.55 7.19 14.95
C ASP A 213 22.44 8.62 14.38
N ASP A 214 21.63 9.51 14.97
CA ASP A 214 21.41 10.84 14.38
C ASP A 214 21.61 11.98 15.40
N ASP A 215 22.82 12.54 15.34
CA ASP A 215 23.42 13.63 16.15
C ASP A 215 22.75 15.00 15.90
N ARG A 216 21.41 15.06 15.99
CA ARG A 216 20.61 16.28 15.72
C ARG A 216 20.05 16.87 17.00
N THR A 217 20.30 18.17 17.19
CA THR A 217 20.46 18.82 18.48
C THR A 217 19.28 19.66 18.99
N ASP A 218 18.14 19.75 18.30
CA ASP A 218 17.08 20.70 18.67
C ASP A 218 15.90 20.08 19.46
N PHE A 219 16.21 19.59 20.67
CA PHE A 219 15.26 18.97 21.61
C PHE A 219 14.07 19.85 22.05
N LYS A 220 14.09 21.15 21.75
CA LYS A 220 13.05 22.09 22.18
C LYS A 220 11.93 22.19 21.15
N GLU A 221 12.26 22.36 19.87
CA GLU A 221 11.25 22.40 18.80
C GLU A 221 10.56 21.04 18.63
N ASP A 222 11.31 19.94 18.71
CA ASP A 222 10.72 18.59 18.66
C ASP A 222 9.70 18.38 19.80
N ARG A 223 10.01 18.87 21.00
CA ARG A 223 9.05 18.85 22.12
C ARG A 223 7.80 19.67 21.84
N GLU A 224 7.94 20.87 21.28
CA GLU A 224 6.77 21.69 20.93
C GLU A 224 5.88 20.98 19.91
N ILE A 225 6.46 20.38 18.88
CA ILE A 225 5.72 19.62 17.87
C ILE A 225 5.04 18.40 18.53
N ALA A 226 5.75 17.66 19.38
CA ALA A 226 5.21 16.52 20.10
C ALA A 226 4.03 16.90 21.02
N ASP A 227 4.14 18.02 21.74
CA ASP A 227 3.09 18.53 22.62
C ASP A 227 1.81 18.84 21.82
N ARG A 228 1.94 19.49 20.66
CA ARG A 228 0.82 19.77 19.75
C ARG A 228 0.17 18.50 19.19
N LEU A 229 0.95 17.44 19.01
CA LEU A 229 0.52 16.14 18.46
C LEU A 229 0.11 15.12 19.54
N THR A 230 0.17 15.48 20.83
CA THR A 230 -0.16 14.54 21.92
C THR A 230 -1.66 14.27 22.04
N ASP A 231 -2.49 15.28 21.81
CA ASP A 231 -3.96 15.17 21.84
C ASP A 231 -4.59 15.93 20.66
N PRO A 232 -4.38 15.45 19.42
CA PRO A 232 -4.86 16.13 18.22
C PRO A 232 -6.33 15.82 17.93
N TYR A 233 -7.02 16.73 17.25
CA TYR A 233 -8.34 16.46 16.67
C TYR A 233 -8.17 15.65 15.39
N VAL A 234 -8.41 14.35 15.44
CA VAL A 234 -8.32 13.45 14.29
C VAL A 234 -9.68 13.25 13.63
N PHE A 235 -9.75 13.39 12.32
CA PHE A 235 -10.89 13.06 11.48
C PHE A 235 -10.49 12.05 10.41
N HIS A 236 -11.19 10.92 10.35
CA HIS A 236 -11.06 9.95 9.28
C HIS A 236 -12.32 10.02 8.41
N VAL A 237 -12.16 10.45 7.17
CA VAL A 237 -13.23 10.56 6.17
C VAL A 237 -13.00 9.50 5.10
N SER A 238 -13.92 8.56 4.97
CA SER A 238 -13.91 7.57 3.89
C SER A 238 -14.87 7.98 2.77
N LEU A 239 -14.37 8.08 1.55
CA LEU A 239 -15.16 8.27 0.32
C LEU A 239 -15.39 6.94 -0.43
N GLU A 240 -15.13 5.81 0.23
CA GLU A 240 -15.28 4.47 -0.35
C GLU A 240 -16.39 3.66 0.37
N ASN A 241 -16.82 2.57 -0.27
CA ASN A 241 -17.74 1.57 0.28
C ASN A 241 -19.08 2.17 0.77
N ALA A 242 -19.47 1.89 2.02
CA ALA A 242 -20.73 2.32 2.61
C ALA A 242 -20.83 3.84 2.84
N THR A 243 -19.75 4.58 2.60
CA THR A 243 -19.68 6.05 2.71
C THR A 243 -19.24 6.69 1.39
N SER A 244 -19.39 6.01 0.25
CA SER A 244 -19.15 6.61 -1.07
C SER A 244 -19.99 7.86 -1.32
N LEU A 245 -19.48 8.78 -2.13
CA LEU A 245 -20.22 9.99 -2.53
C LEU A 245 -21.42 9.61 -3.39
N GLY A 246 -22.62 10.05 -3.02
CA GLY A 246 -23.83 9.87 -3.83
C GLY A 246 -23.79 10.75 -5.08
N LYS A 247 -24.36 10.33 -6.22
CA LYS A 247 -24.22 11.04 -7.53
C LYS A 247 -24.49 12.56 -7.47
N GLU A 248 -25.52 12.96 -6.74
CA GLU A 248 -25.94 14.36 -6.58
C GLU A 248 -25.31 15.08 -5.38
N GLU A 249 -24.53 14.38 -4.56
CA GLU A 249 -23.86 14.94 -3.38
C GLU A 249 -22.68 15.81 -3.80
N GLU A 250 -22.58 17.06 -3.34
CA GLU A 250 -21.43 17.91 -3.65
C GLU A 250 -20.18 17.44 -2.88
N SER A 251 -19.03 17.40 -3.56
CA SER A 251 -17.81 16.77 -3.06
C SER A 251 -17.27 17.38 -1.76
N TRP A 252 -17.30 18.71 -1.61
CA TRP A 252 -16.77 19.42 -0.44
C TRP A 252 -17.63 19.24 0.81
N THR A 253 -18.93 19.49 0.67
CA THR A 253 -19.93 19.26 1.71
C THR A 253 -20.07 17.79 2.06
N GLY A 254 -19.83 16.88 1.11
CA GLY A 254 -19.74 15.45 1.41
C GLY A 254 -18.61 15.11 2.38
N ILE A 255 -17.45 15.77 2.29
CA ILE A 255 -16.37 15.62 3.27
C ILE A 255 -16.83 16.14 4.64
N GLY A 256 -17.46 17.32 4.69
CA GLY A 256 -17.99 17.90 5.93
C GLY A 256 -19.07 17.05 6.59
N SER A 257 -20.03 16.51 5.84
CA SER A 257 -21.04 15.57 6.34
C SER A 257 -20.42 14.32 7.00
N ARG A 258 -19.30 13.82 6.46
CA ARG A 258 -18.59 12.66 7.04
C ARG A 258 -17.77 13.04 8.29
N MET A 259 -17.23 14.26 8.35
CA MET A 259 -16.66 14.80 9.59
C MET A 259 -17.74 14.94 10.67
N LEU A 260 -18.92 15.47 10.33
CA LEU A 260 -20.05 15.56 11.26
C LEU A 260 -20.52 14.18 11.72
N LEU A 261 -20.59 13.20 10.81
CA LEU A 261 -20.96 11.83 11.15
C LEU A 261 -20.05 11.24 12.23
N GLN A 262 -18.74 11.52 12.17
CA GLN A 262 -17.78 11.06 13.19
C GLN A 262 -18.05 11.70 14.56
N LEU A 263 -18.50 12.96 14.59
CA LEU A 263 -18.82 13.67 15.83
C LEU A 263 -20.18 13.31 16.41
N HIS A 264 -21.02 12.55 15.69
CA HIS A 264 -22.34 12.18 16.19
C HIS A 264 -22.23 10.95 17.10
N PRO A 265 -22.63 11.02 18.38
CA PRO A 265 -22.64 9.85 19.26
C PRO A 265 -23.63 8.79 18.74
N GLU A 266 -23.24 7.52 18.79
CA GLU A 266 -24.15 6.39 18.51
C GLU A 266 -25.14 6.26 19.68
N ASP A 267 -26.41 6.63 19.47
CA ASP A 267 -27.44 6.50 20.50
C ASP A 267 -28.23 5.19 20.33
N LYS A 268 -28.32 4.41 21.41
CA LYS A 268 -29.26 3.29 21.67
C LYS A 268 -29.75 2.47 20.46
N GLY A 269 -28.84 1.94 19.66
CA GLY A 269 -29.10 0.77 18.80
C GLY A 269 -29.40 1.04 17.32
N GLU A 270 -29.49 2.30 16.88
CA GLU A 270 -29.60 2.61 15.46
C GLU A 270 -28.38 3.41 14.95
N LYS A 271 -27.61 2.80 14.03
CA LYS A 271 -26.41 3.41 13.49
C LYS A 271 -26.76 4.60 12.59
N MET A 272 -26.23 5.77 12.91
CA MET A 272 -26.32 6.96 12.06
C MET A 272 -25.60 6.70 10.72
N THR A 273 -26.17 7.16 9.61
CA THR A 273 -25.58 7.04 8.27
C THR A 273 -25.52 8.42 7.61
N VAL A 274 -24.64 8.59 6.61
CA VAL A 274 -24.53 9.86 5.85
C VAL A 274 -25.89 10.27 5.26
N SER A 275 -26.66 9.31 4.73
CA SER A 275 -27.99 9.59 4.17
C SER A 275 -29.00 10.07 5.21
N LYS A 276 -29.00 9.51 6.43
CA LYS A 276 -29.86 9.99 7.52
C LYS A 276 -29.43 11.37 7.99
N LEU A 277 -28.12 11.57 8.13
CA LEU A 277 -27.52 12.83 8.56
C LEU A 277 -27.84 13.96 7.57
N ASN A 278 -27.74 13.71 6.25
CA ASN A 278 -28.10 14.68 5.21
C ASN A 278 -29.61 14.96 5.10
N LYS A 279 -30.48 14.15 5.74
CA LYS A 279 -31.92 14.47 5.89
C LYS A 279 -32.17 15.36 7.11
N LEU A 280 -31.41 15.18 8.18
CA LEU A 280 -31.53 15.94 9.41
C LEU A 280 -30.88 17.32 9.28
N PHE A 281 -29.74 17.36 8.60
CA PHE A 281 -28.93 18.56 8.48
C PHE A 281 -28.64 18.89 7.03
N THR A 282 -28.62 20.19 6.73
CA THR A 282 -28.05 20.67 5.47
C THR A 282 -26.58 20.26 5.42
N PRO A 283 -26.09 19.60 4.35
CA PRO A 283 -24.71 19.13 4.26
C PRO A 283 -23.71 20.25 4.59
N PRO A 284 -22.93 20.11 5.68
CA PRO A 284 -22.03 21.16 6.10
C PRO A 284 -20.70 21.09 5.34
N THR A 285 -19.98 22.20 5.26
CA THR A 285 -18.57 22.17 4.83
C THR A 285 -17.66 21.73 5.98
N PRO A 286 -16.42 21.24 5.69
CA PRO A 286 -15.41 21.01 6.71
C PRO A 286 -15.14 22.23 7.62
N GLU A 287 -15.12 23.45 7.07
CA GLU A 287 -14.98 24.69 7.84
C GLU A 287 -16.12 24.90 8.82
N GLU A 288 -17.37 24.64 8.39
CA GLU A 288 -18.54 24.77 9.26
C GLU A 288 -18.42 23.79 10.44
N VAL A 289 -18.01 22.54 10.20
CA VAL A 289 -17.79 21.54 11.26
C VAL A 289 -16.68 21.96 12.22
N ILE A 290 -15.53 22.41 11.71
CA ILE A 290 -14.41 22.89 12.53
C ILE A 290 -14.84 24.11 13.37
N SER A 291 -15.59 25.05 12.78
CA SER A 291 -16.06 26.22 13.52
C SER A 291 -17.01 25.84 14.66
N ARG A 292 -17.82 24.79 14.52
CA ARG A 292 -18.67 24.30 15.61
C ARG A 292 -17.88 23.56 16.69
N LEU A 293 -16.81 22.87 16.30
CA LEU A 293 -15.86 22.28 17.23
C LEU A 293 -15.22 23.37 18.11
N GLU A 294 -14.76 24.47 17.50
CA GLU A 294 -14.17 25.61 18.23
C GLU A 294 -15.08 26.22 19.29
N VAL A 295 -16.40 26.25 19.03
CA VAL A 295 -17.39 26.81 19.97
C VAL A 295 -17.54 25.93 21.24
N ALA A 296 -17.42 24.60 21.10
CA ALA A 296 -17.54 23.68 22.23
C ALA A 296 -16.24 23.57 23.06
N GLU A 297 -15.11 23.93 22.47
CA GLU A 297 -13.79 23.75 23.08
C GLU A 297 -13.32 25.00 23.86
N PRO A 298 -12.36 24.85 24.78
CA PRO A 298 -11.74 26.00 25.45
C PRO A 298 -11.12 26.97 24.43
N VAL A 299 -11.16 28.26 24.77
CA VAL A 299 -10.57 29.32 23.93
C VAL A 299 -9.11 28.97 23.56
N ASP A 300 -8.81 29.08 22.26
CA ASP A 300 -7.52 28.77 21.64
C ASP A 300 -7.13 27.28 21.62
N ALA A 301 -8.04 26.34 21.86
CA ALA A 301 -7.74 24.90 21.78
C ALA A 301 -7.13 24.50 20.43
N LEU A 302 -7.70 24.95 19.31
CA LEU A 302 -7.17 24.70 17.95
C LEU A 302 -5.85 25.45 17.64
N LYS A 303 -5.45 26.44 18.45
CA LYS A 303 -4.11 27.05 18.33
C LYS A 303 -3.04 26.25 19.05
N ARG A 304 -3.42 25.43 20.03
CA ARG A 304 -2.50 24.61 20.86
C ARG A 304 -2.42 23.17 20.39
N LYS A 305 -3.49 22.64 19.81
CA LYS A 305 -3.59 21.26 19.32
C LYS A 305 -3.47 21.22 17.80
N ALA A 306 -2.92 20.14 17.27
CA ALA A 306 -3.01 19.85 15.85
C ALA A 306 -4.42 19.33 15.49
N LEU A 307 -4.84 19.58 14.24
CA LEU A 307 -5.96 18.88 13.62
C LEU A 307 -5.41 17.99 12.51
N ILE A 308 -5.88 16.75 12.43
CA ILE A 308 -5.44 15.78 11.44
C ILE A 308 -6.66 15.32 10.67
N LEU A 309 -6.73 15.63 9.38
CA LEU A 309 -7.82 15.19 8.50
C LEU A 309 -7.27 14.19 7.49
N VAL A 310 -7.78 12.96 7.53
CA VAL A 310 -7.46 11.91 6.56
C VAL A 310 -8.66 11.70 5.65
N VAL A 311 -8.49 11.96 4.36
CA VAL A 311 -9.49 11.70 3.32
C VAL A 311 -9.06 10.46 2.51
N ASP A 312 -9.73 9.34 2.77
CA ASP A 312 -9.52 8.06 2.11
C ASP A 312 -10.37 7.98 0.83
N GLY A 313 -9.74 7.61 -0.30
CA GLY A 313 -10.46 7.37 -1.55
C GLY A 313 -10.57 8.59 -2.49
N LEU A 314 -9.53 9.42 -2.58
CA LEU A 314 -9.51 10.59 -3.50
C LEU A 314 -9.78 10.23 -4.98
N ARG A 315 -9.57 8.97 -5.39
CA ARG A 315 -9.93 8.47 -6.72
C ARG A 315 -11.40 8.74 -7.07
N ALA A 316 -12.31 8.64 -6.10
CA ALA A 316 -13.74 8.87 -6.30
C ALA A 316 -14.05 10.31 -6.79
N LEU A 317 -13.16 11.26 -6.50
CA LEU A 317 -13.29 12.65 -6.94
C LEU A 317 -12.85 12.86 -8.40
N ASN A 318 -12.08 11.92 -8.96
CA ASN A 318 -11.51 12.03 -10.29
C ASN A 318 -12.31 11.31 -11.37
N GLU A 319 -12.75 10.07 -11.12
CA GLU A 319 -13.34 9.23 -12.17
C GLU A 319 -14.76 9.65 -12.58
N ASP A 320 -15.57 10.11 -11.62
CA ASP A 320 -16.99 10.39 -11.87
C ASP A 320 -17.33 11.88 -11.96
N ARG A 321 -16.42 12.75 -11.52
CA ARG A 321 -16.75 14.16 -11.21
C ARG A 321 -15.80 15.20 -11.78
N ASN A 322 -14.53 14.82 -12.00
CA ASN A 322 -13.48 15.75 -12.41
C ASN A 322 -13.24 16.93 -11.43
N ASP A 323 -13.62 16.76 -10.16
CA ASP A 323 -13.52 17.78 -9.09
C ASP A 323 -12.18 17.73 -8.35
N LEU A 324 -11.35 16.71 -8.62
CA LEU A 324 -10.17 16.38 -7.82
C LEU A 324 -9.24 17.58 -7.57
N TYR A 325 -8.95 18.37 -8.60
CA TYR A 325 -8.07 19.54 -8.46
C TYR A 325 -8.64 20.59 -7.49
N ASP A 326 -9.93 20.87 -7.60
CA ASP A 326 -10.61 21.89 -6.82
C ASP A 326 -10.70 21.45 -5.34
N ILE A 327 -11.05 20.18 -5.10
CA ILE A 327 -11.13 19.62 -3.75
C ILE A 327 -9.75 19.53 -3.09
N VAL A 328 -8.71 19.10 -3.80
CA VAL A 328 -7.33 19.11 -3.27
C VAL A 328 -6.90 20.54 -2.90
N THR A 329 -7.29 21.53 -3.71
CA THR A 329 -7.02 22.94 -3.42
C THR A 329 -7.74 23.40 -2.16
N LYS A 330 -9.03 23.09 -2.01
CA LYS A 330 -9.84 23.39 -0.81
C LYS A 330 -9.31 22.68 0.44
N LEU A 331 -8.97 21.40 0.34
CA LEU A 331 -8.34 20.61 1.41
C LEU A 331 -7.07 21.27 1.94
N GLY A 332 -6.18 21.70 1.05
CA GLY A 332 -4.98 22.40 1.49
C GLY A 332 -5.24 23.85 1.95
N ASN A 333 -6.37 24.45 1.58
CA ASN A 333 -6.76 25.76 2.10
C ASN A 333 -7.29 25.67 3.54
N LEU A 334 -7.90 24.55 3.95
CA LEU A 334 -8.32 24.34 5.35
C LEU A 334 -7.18 24.56 6.34
N ALA A 335 -5.96 24.16 5.98
CA ALA A 335 -4.79 24.30 6.83
C ALA A 335 -4.32 25.74 7.07
N HIS A 336 -4.98 26.76 6.52
CA HIS A 336 -4.76 28.15 6.94
C HIS A 336 -5.42 28.46 8.30
N GLY A 337 -6.35 27.62 8.77
CA GLY A 337 -7.05 27.81 10.04
C GLY A 337 -6.27 27.41 11.30
N GLY A 338 -5.10 26.77 11.16
CA GLY A 338 -4.31 26.29 12.30
C GLY A 338 -3.20 25.33 11.87
N PHE A 339 -2.58 24.65 12.83
CA PHE A 339 -1.56 23.64 12.51
C PHE A 339 -2.21 22.31 12.10
N PHE A 340 -2.63 22.21 10.83
CA PHE A 340 -3.43 21.08 10.35
C PHE A 340 -2.62 20.13 9.45
N LEU A 341 -2.64 18.84 9.74
CA LEU A 341 -2.08 17.80 8.87
C LEU A 341 -3.18 17.21 8.01
N ILE A 342 -3.24 17.61 6.74
CA ILE A 342 -4.23 17.13 5.77
C ILE A 342 -3.62 16.02 4.93
N CYS A 343 -4.20 14.82 5.00
CA CYS A 343 -3.72 13.64 4.31
C CYS A 343 -4.78 13.10 3.35
N GLY A 344 -4.40 12.87 2.10
CA GLY A 344 -5.21 12.18 1.10
C GLY A 344 -4.70 10.77 0.83
N THR A 345 -5.61 9.85 0.48
CA THR A 345 -5.20 8.53 -0.02
C THR A 345 -5.86 8.21 -1.35
N SER A 346 -5.18 7.43 -2.20
CA SER A 346 -5.76 6.89 -3.43
C SER A 346 -5.08 5.59 -3.84
N THR A 347 -5.84 4.69 -4.49
CA THR A 347 -5.32 3.47 -5.11
C THR A 347 -4.70 3.72 -6.48
N ILE A 348 -5.24 4.66 -7.26
CA ILE A 348 -4.62 5.13 -8.51
C ILE A 348 -3.94 6.47 -8.24
N SER A 349 -2.66 6.52 -8.55
CA SER A 349 -1.82 7.66 -8.22
C SER A 349 -1.72 8.70 -9.34
N GLY A 350 -1.83 8.29 -10.61
CA GLY A 350 -1.58 9.11 -11.78
C GLY A 350 -2.48 10.34 -11.87
N PRO A 351 -3.81 10.20 -11.73
CA PRO A 351 -4.70 11.36 -11.71
C PRO A 351 -4.39 12.34 -10.58
N VAL A 352 -4.13 11.83 -9.37
CA VAL A 352 -3.72 12.66 -8.22
C VAL A 352 -2.40 13.37 -8.50
N SER A 353 -1.41 12.65 -9.01
CA SER A 353 -0.09 13.22 -9.34
C SER A 353 -0.19 14.30 -10.42
N ARG A 354 -1.04 14.12 -11.44
CA ARG A 354 -1.30 15.14 -12.47
C ARG A 354 -1.99 16.37 -11.90
N ALA A 355 -3.01 16.19 -11.05
CA ALA A 355 -3.67 17.29 -10.35
C ALA A 355 -2.66 18.07 -9.48
N MET A 356 -1.77 17.37 -8.78
CA MET A 356 -0.71 18.00 -7.98
C MET A 356 0.32 18.74 -8.82
N LYS A 357 0.69 18.25 -10.02
CA LYS A 357 1.67 18.93 -10.90
C LYS A 357 1.21 20.31 -11.36
N VAL A 358 -0.10 20.47 -11.63
CA VAL A 358 -0.69 21.77 -12.00
C VAL A 358 -0.83 22.68 -10.76
N SER A 359 -0.89 22.08 -9.57
CA SER A 359 -0.93 22.82 -8.32
C SER A 359 0.47 23.32 -7.95
N GLN A 360 0.57 24.58 -7.51
CA GLN A 360 1.80 25.07 -6.86
C GLN A 360 1.93 24.60 -5.41
N ARG A 361 1.04 23.71 -4.96
CA ARG A 361 1.00 23.23 -3.59
C ARG A 361 2.11 22.22 -3.32
N TRP A 362 2.81 22.40 -2.21
CA TRP A 362 3.77 21.43 -1.72
C TRP A 362 3.05 20.10 -1.42
N SER A 363 3.48 19.05 -2.11
CA SER A 363 2.93 17.70 -1.96
C SER A 363 3.98 16.79 -1.32
N VAL A 364 3.58 16.04 -0.31
CA VAL A 364 4.45 15.09 0.41
C VAL A 364 3.94 13.69 0.13
N TYR A 365 4.64 12.95 -0.73
CA TYR A 365 4.30 11.56 -1.05
C TYR A 365 4.89 10.62 0.00
N LEU A 366 4.03 9.96 0.75
CA LEU A 366 4.41 9.09 1.85
C LEU A 366 4.46 7.61 1.39
N SER A 367 5.55 6.92 1.74
CA SER A 367 5.83 5.56 1.30
C SER A 367 4.98 4.48 2.00
N CYS A 368 4.53 3.48 1.22
CA CYS A 368 3.84 2.28 1.71
C CYS A 368 4.74 1.05 1.51
N GLU A 369 5.73 0.90 2.38
CA GLU A 369 6.70 -0.20 2.33
C GLU A 369 6.06 -1.54 2.78
N PRO A 370 6.59 -2.69 2.31
CA PRO A 370 6.20 -4.01 2.80
C PRO A 370 6.33 -4.12 4.31
N ILE A 371 5.38 -4.79 4.96
CA ILE A 371 5.51 -5.13 6.38
C ILE A 371 6.43 -6.32 6.57
N GLU A 372 7.09 -6.37 7.72
CA GLU A 372 7.77 -7.58 8.15
C GLU A 372 6.75 -8.64 8.61
N THR A 373 7.25 -9.81 9.02
CA THR A 373 6.41 -10.87 9.57
C THR A 373 5.60 -10.30 10.75
N PRO A 374 4.26 -10.31 10.68
CA PRO A 374 3.45 -9.56 11.62
C PRO A 374 3.52 -10.14 13.03
N ARG A 375 3.46 -9.23 14.00
CA ARG A 375 3.27 -9.50 15.43
C ARG A 375 1.93 -8.94 15.87
N MET A 376 1.39 -9.53 16.93
CA MET A 376 0.25 -8.98 17.66
C MET A 376 0.70 -7.73 18.42
N ALA A 377 -0.24 -6.87 18.81
CA ALA A 377 0.07 -5.63 19.54
C ALA A 377 0.76 -5.86 20.90
N ASP A 378 0.68 -7.07 21.46
CA ASP A 378 1.38 -7.50 22.68
C ASP A 378 2.76 -8.13 22.40
N GLY A 379 3.23 -8.08 21.15
CA GLY A 379 4.53 -8.61 20.70
C GLY A 379 4.54 -10.09 20.32
N GLN A 380 3.45 -10.82 20.55
CA GLN A 380 3.37 -12.24 20.18
C GLN A 380 3.44 -12.44 18.66
N ALA A 381 4.09 -13.52 18.22
CA ALA A 381 4.13 -13.86 16.79
C ALA A 381 2.74 -14.23 16.27
N VAL A 382 2.31 -13.62 15.15
CA VAL A 382 1.05 -13.98 14.50
C VAL A 382 1.14 -15.39 13.92
N PHE A 383 2.25 -15.71 13.26
CA PHE A 383 2.52 -17.04 12.73
C PHE A 383 3.33 -17.87 13.73
N LYS A 384 2.74 -18.96 14.23
CA LYS A 384 3.35 -19.84 15.23
C LYS A 384 4.39 -20.80 14.66
N HIS A 385 4.22 -21.20 13.39
CA HIS A 385 5.11 -22.12 12.70
C HIS A 385 6.40 -21.42 12.26
N GLN A 386 7.55 -22.05 12.53
CA GLN A 386 8.88 -21.49 12.24
C GLN A 386 9.73 -22.38 11.33
N ASN A 387 9.15 -23.42 10.73
CA ASN A 387 9.84 -24.31 9.79
C ASN A 387 10.07 -23.65 8.42
N LEU A 388 10.86 -24.30 7.56
CA LEU A 388 11.23 -23.76 6.24
C LEU A 388 9.99 -23.51 5.38
N LEU A 389 9.03 -24.43 5.37
CA LEU A 389 7.77 -24.26 4.65
C LEU A 389 7.03 -22.98 5.07
N ALA A 390 6.85 -22.76 6.37
CA ALA A 390 6.19 -21.55 6.89
C ALA A 390 6.97 -20.28 6.52
N GLN A 391 8.29 -20.29 6.68
CA GLN A 391 9.14 -19.14 6.34
C GLN A 391 9.04 -18.79 4.86
N VAL A 392 9.08 -19.78 3.98
CA VAL A 392 8.93 -19.59 2.53
C VAL A 392 7.56 -19.02 2.20
N LEU A 393 6.47 -19.59 2.72
CA LEU A 393 5.10 -19.09 2.47
C LEU A 393 4.91 -17.63 2.92
N ILE A 394 5.40 -17.29 4.12
CA ILE A 394 5.31 -15.93 4.66
C ILE A 394 6.12 -14.95 3.79
N LYS A 395 7.32 -15.36 3.36
CA LYS A 395 8.16 -14.53 2.48
C LYS A 395 7.61 -14.43 1.05
N ASP A 396 6.97 -15.48 0.56
CA ASP A 396 6.32 -15.50 -0.75
C ASP A 396 5.13 -14.55 -0.80
N CYS A 397 4.51 -14.23 0.35
CA CYS A 397 3.52 -13.17 0.49
C CYS A 397 4.10 -11.74 0.40
N GLY A 398 5.43 -11.58 0.39
CA GLY A 398 6.14 -10.31 0.16
C GLY A 398 5.68 -9.13 1.02
N GLY A 399 5.25 -9.37 2.26
CA GLY A 399 4.78 -8.32 3.16
C GLY A 399 3.46 -7.67 2.71
N HIS A 400 2.62 -8.34 1.93
CA HIS A 400 1.26 -7.89 1.65
C HIS A 400 0.34 -8.30 2.80
N GLY A 401 -0.19 -7.32 3.54
CA GLY A 401 -1.00 -7.58 4.74
C GLY A 401 -2.20 -8.47 4.45
N ARG A 402 -2.92 -8.22 3.34
CA ARG A 402 -4.09 -9.03 2.98
C ARG A 402 -3.74 -10.48 2.60
N ALA A 403 -2.63 -10.69 1.91
CA ALA A 403 -2.16 -12.03 1.58
C ALA A 403 -1.76 -12.80 2.86
N LEU A 404 -1.09 -12.13 3.79
CA LEU A 404 -0.72 -12.70 5.09
C LEU A 404 -1.95 -13.05 5.94
N GLU A 405 -3.01 -12.24 5.91
CA GLU A 405 -4.27 -12.53 6.62
C GLU A 405 -4.92 -13.81 6.09
N ILE A 406 -4.96 -13.98 4.77
CA ILE A 406 -5.54 -15.17 4.15
C ILE A 406 -4.63 -16.37 4.45
N LEU A 407 -3.31 -16.22 4.31
CA LEU A 407 -2.35 -17.28 4.65
C LEU A 407 -2.53 -17.76 6.09
N LEU A 408 -2.76 -16.85 7.04
CA LEU A 408 -2.99 -17.20 8.45
C LEU A 408 -4.19 -18.16 8.62
N GLN A 409 -5.24 -18.04 7.80
CA GLN A 409 -6.41 -18.92 7.84
C GLN A 409 -6.12 -20.33 7.31
N TYR A 410 -5.11 -20.48 6.44
CA TYR A 410 -4.75 -21.74 5.79
C TYR A 410 -3.49 -22.38 6.37
N MET A 411 -2.69 -21.64 7.15
CA MET A 411 -1.38 -22.08 7.61
C MET A 411 -1.44 -23.47 8.28
N ASP A 412 -2.36 -23.69 9.21
CA ASP A 412 -2.47 -24.99 9.90
C ASP A 412 -2.88 -26.15 8.96
N LYS A 413 -3.62 -25.88 7.89
CA LYS A 413 -3.98 -26.89 6.88
C LYS A 413 -2.77 -27.21 6.00
N ILE A 414 -2.06 -26.18 5.54
CA ILE A 414 -0.85 -26.31 4.71
C ILE A 414 0.27 -27.05 5.46
N GLN A 415 0.41 -26.80 6.76
CA GLN A 415 1.39 -27.48 7.60
C GLN A 415 1.12 -28.98 7.75
N LYS A 416 -0.16 -29.39 7.68
CA LYS A 416 -0.55 -30.81 7.68
C LYS A 416 -0.39 -31.44 6.31
N ASP A 417 -0.75 -30.72 5.26
CA ASP A 417 -0.64 -31.14 3.89
C ASP A 417 -0.35 -29.95 2.96
N PRO A 418 0.88 -29.85 2.41
CA PRO A 418 1.29 -28.76 1.55
C PRO A 418 0.43 -28.57 0.29
N SER A 419 -0.34 -29.58 -0.13
CA SER A 419 -1.23 -29.48 -1.30
C SER A 419 -2.31 -28.40 -1.13
N ASN A 420 -2.65 -28.07 0.13
CA ASN A 420 -3.62 -27.03 0.49
C ASN A 420 -3.17 -25.61 0.12
N VAL A 421 -1.93 -25.43 -0.35
CA VAL A 421 -1.49 -24.15 -0.93
C VAL A 421 -2.34 -23.77 -2.14
N SER A 422 -2.77 -24.74 -2.95
CA SER A 422 -3.71 -24.49 -4.07
C SER A 422 -4.96 -23.75 -3.59
N SER A 423 -5.60 -24.23 -2.51
CA SER A 423 -6.79 -23.59 -1.93
C SER A 423 -6.52 -22.20 -1.35
N PHE A 424 -5.31 -21.94 -0.84
CA PHE A 424 -4.90 -20.60 -0.44
C PHE A 424 -4.79 -19.66 -1.65
N ILE A 425 -4.15 -20.11 -2.72
CA ILE A 425 -4.02 -19.36 -3.98
C ILE A 425 -5.38 -19.12 -4.61
N ASP A 426 -6.28 -20.11 -4.63
CA ASP A 426 -7.62 -19.97 -5.21
C ASP A 426 -8.48 -18.97 -4.44
N HIS A 427 -8.41 -18.97 -3.10
CA HIS A 427 -9.10 -17.98 -2.28
C HIS A 427 -8.53 -16.57 -2.53
N LEU A 428 -7.20 -16.45 -2.62
CA LEU A 428 -6.56 -15.17 -2.96
C LEU A 428 -7.03 -14.69 -4.35
N SER A 429 -6.95 -15.55 -5.36
CA SER A 429 -7.41 -15.25 -6.72
C SER A 429 -8.90 -14.89 -6.77
N SER A 430 -9.75 -15.53 -5.96
CA SER A 430 -11.18 -15.24 -5.87
C SER A 430 -11.45 -13.84 -5.28
N ILE A 431 -10.76 -13.46 -4.20
CA ILE A 431 -10.88 -12.11 -3.61
C ILE A 431 -10.50 -11.03 -4.64
N TYR A 432 -9.52 -11.34 -5.48
CA TYR A 432 -9.01 -10.42 -6.49
C TYR A 432 -9.49 -10.78 -7.91
N ALA A 433 -10.58 -11.53 -8.06
CA ALA A 433 -11.01 -12.07 -9.37
C ALA A 433 -11.27 -10.95 -10.39
N SER A 434 -11.92 -9.88 -9.96
CA SER A 434 -12.15 -8.67 -10.79
C SER A 434 -10.87 -7.90 -11.12
N MET A 435 -9.76 -8.24 -10.48
CA MET A 435 -8.45 -7.61 -10.62
C MET A 435 -7.41 -8.53 -11.28
N VAL A 436 -7.78 -9.75 -11.70
CA VAL A 436 -6.87 -10.63 -12.45
C VAL A 436 -6.61 -10.01 -13.84
N PRO A 437 -5.35 -9.76 -14.23
CA PRO A 437 -5.04 -9.22 -15.55
C PRO A 437 -5.38 -10.22 -16.66
N THR A 438 -5.70 -9.69 -17.83
CA THR A 438 -5.78 -10.49 -19.07
C THR A 438 -4.47 -11.23 -19.29
N GLU A 439 -4.49 -12.36 -20.01
CA GLU A 439 -3.28 -13.13 -20.29
C GLU A 439 -2.17 -12.25 -20.89
N LYS A 440 -2.53 -11.38 -21.84
CA LYS A 440 -1.60 -10.44 -22.49
C LYS A 440 -0.99 -9.44 -21.50
N ASP A 441 -1.80 -8.85 -20.62
CA ASP A 441 -1.29 -7.95 -19.58
C ASP A 441 -0.45 -8.70 -18.54
N ALA A 442 -0.84 -9.91 -18.16
CA ALA A 442 -0.09 -10.76 -17.25
C ALA A 442 1.31 -11.08 -17.80
N LEU A 443 1.40 -11.41 -19.10
CA LEU A 443 2.68 -11.60 -19.80
C LEU A 443 3.52 -10.32 -19.80
N ALA A 444 2.91 -9.17 -20.13
CA ALA A 444 3.61 -7.88 -20.14
C ALA A 444 4.15 -7.50 -18.74
N ILE A 445 3.37 -7.76 -17.70
CA ILE A 445 3.76 -7.54 -16.30
C ILE A 445 4.95 -8.42 -15.92
N ILE A 446 4.86 -9.74 -16.12
CA ILE A 446 5.93 -10.67 -15.72
C ILE A 446 7.22 -10.37 -16.49
N LYS A 447 7.13 -10.13 -17.80
CA LYS A 447 8.30 -9.72 -18.60
C LYS A 447 8.92 -8.41 -18.08
N SER A 448 8.09 -7.45 -17.68
CA SER A 448 8.56 -6.18 -17.10
C SER A 448 9.24 -6.37 -15.74
N VAL A 449 8.68 -7.20 -14.86
CA VAL A 449 9.27 -7.55 -13.56
C VAL A 449 10.65 -8.18 -13.76
N MET A 450 10.71 -9.24 -14.58
CA MET A 450 11.92 -10.04 -14.74
C MET A 450 13.00 -9.29 -15.53
N GLY A 451 12.61 -8.45 -16.48
CA GLY A 451 13.51 -7.54 -17.17
C GLY A 451 13.99 -6.37 -16.28
N ASN A 452 13.25 -6.07 -15.20
CA ASN A 452 13.61 -5.09 -14.16
C ASN A 452 14.02 -3.70 -14.71
N GLY A 453 13.47 -3.32 -15.86
CA GLY A 453 13.65 -2.02 -16.49
C GLY A 453 12.82 -0.95 -15.80
N ALA A 454 13.32 0.30 -15.77
CA ALA A 454 12.53 1.43 -15.29
C ALA A 454 11.38 1.72 -16.27
N LEU A 455 10.15 1.76 -15.78
CA LEU A 455 8.95 2.05 -16.57
C LEU A 455 8.40 3.42 -16.21
N ALA A 456 7.84 4.13 -17.19
CA ALA A 456 7.07 5.34 -16.91
C ALA A 456 5.70 4.96 -16.36
N ARG A 457 5.27 5.62 -15.28
CA ARG A 457 4.09 5.26 -14.49
C ARG A 457 2.77 5.21 -15.29
N ASP A 458 2.64 6.08 -16.27
CA ASP A 458 1.44 6.30 -17.09
C ASP A 458 1.59 5.79 -18.53
N ALA A 459 2.71 5.15 -18.86
CA ALA A 459 2.92 4.56 -20.17
C ALA A 459 2.36 3.14 -20.23
N ILE A 460 1.80 2.76 -21.37
CA ILE A 460 1.34 1.39 -21.63
C ILE A 460 2.55 0.45 -21.57
N LEU A 461 2.37 -0.69 -20.89
CA LEU A 461 3.40 -1.72 -20.81
C LEU A 461 3.71 -2.30 -22.20
N PRO A 462 5.00 -2.54 -22.53
CA PRO A 462 5.36 -3.21 -23.77
C PRO A 462 4.65 -4.55 -23.91
N GLY A 463 3.91 -4.74 -25.01
CA GLY A 463 3.15 -5.96 -25.28
C GLY A 463 1.82 -6.08 -24.53
N GLY A 464 1.42 -5.09 -23.73
CA GLY A 464 0.17 -5.07 -22.97
C GLY A 464 -0.78 -3.94 -23.36
N HIS A 465 -1.78 -3.71 -22.51
CA HIS A 465 -2.76 -2.62 -22.60
C HIS A 465 -2.81 -1.80 -21.30
N SER A 466 -2.41 -2.38 -20.18
CA SER A 466 -2.39 -1.70 -18.89
C SER A 466 -1.15 -0.81 -18.70
N THR A 467 -1.29 0.25 -17.91
CA THR A 467 -0.16 1.05 -17.39
C THR A 467 0.33 0.52 -16.04
N PRO A 468 1.53 0.89 -15.56
CA PRO A 468 1.96 0.55 -14.20
C PRO A 468 1.00 0.97 -13.09
N ASP A 469 0.30 2.09 -13.24
CA ASP A 469 -0.73 2.52 -12.28
C ASP A 469 -1.94 1.58 -12.27
N ASP A 470 -2.44 1.18 -13.45
CA ASP A 470 -3.59 0.25 -13.55
C ASP A 470 -3.28 -1.10 -12.92
N VAL A 471 -2.03 -1.55 -13.08
CA VAL A 471 -1.52 -2.79 -12.49
C VAL A 471 -1.37 -2.66 -10.98
N SER A 472 -0.77 -1.56 -10.51
CA SER A 472 -0.45 -1.38 -9.09
C SER A 472 -1.66 -1.05 -8.25
N ALA A 473 -2.67 -0.39 -8.81
CA ALA A 473 -3.90 -0.02 -8.10
C ALA A 473 -4.64 -1.24 -7.52
N ARG A 474 -4.50 -2.39 -8.20
CA ARG A 474 -5.04 -3.70 -7.78
C ARG A 474 -4.42 -4.19 -6.47
N GLY A 475 -3.23 -3.70 -6.13
CA GLY A 475 -2.65 -3.90 -4.81
C GLY A 475 -1.81 -5.16 -4.61
N LEU A 476 -1.72 -5.98 -5.65
CA LEU A 476 -0.96 -7.24 -5.65
C LEU A 476 0.47 -7.07 -6.18
N ILE A 477 0.70 -5.99 -6.91
CA ILE A 477 1.99 -5.59 -7.45
C ILE A 477 2.26 -4.18 -6.94
N ARG A 478 3.46 -3.97 -6.41
CA ARG A 478 3.93 -2.64 -6.02
C ARG A 478 4.69 -2.01 -7.18
N PHE A 479 4.70 -0.69 -7.21
CA PHE A 479 5.50 0.07 -8.17
C PHE A 479 6.23 1.21 -7.47
N PRO A 480 7.28 0.89 -6.68
CA PRO A 480 8.14 1.90 -6.11
C PRO A 480 8.74 2.79 -7.20
N LEU A 481 8.67 4.10 -6.97
CA LEU A 481 9.29 5.08 -7.84
C LEU A 481 10.79 5.15 -7.55
N ILE A 482 11.59 5.23 -8.62
CA ILE A 482 13.03 5.49 -8.56
C ILE A 482 13.24 6.98 -8.28
N ASN A 483 12.57 7.85 -9.06
CA ASN A 483 12.64 9.30 -8.93
C ASN A 483 11.22 9.89 -8.87
N GLN A 484 10.87 10.54 -7.76
CA GLN A 484 9.55 11.15 -7.56
C GLN A 484 9.40 12.53 -8.22
N ASN A 485 10.52 13.24 -8.47
CA ASN A 485 10.54 14.65 -8.89
C ASN A 485 10.70 14.87 -10.41
N GLU A 486 10.55 13.82 -11.23
CA GLU A 486 10.67 13.93 -12.69
C GLU A 486 9.32 14.20 -13.36
N ASP A 487 9.36 14.89 -14.52
CA ASP A 487 8.20 15.15 -15.38
C ASP A 487 7.46 13.87 -15.77
N LYS A 488 8.16 12.73 -15.82
CA LYS A 488 7.60 11.39 -16.01
C LYS A 488 8.13 10.46 -14.93
N PRO A 489 7.46 10.34 -13.77
CA PRO A 489 7.96 9.51 -12.68
C PRO A 489 8.12 8.08 -13.17
N ARG A 490 9.31 7.54 -12.95
CA ARG A 490 9.66 6.17 -13.33
C ARG A 490 9.76 5.29 -12.11
N GLY A 491 9.31 4.06 -12.24
CA GLY A 491 9.37 3.06 -11.20
C GLY A 491 9.69 1.68 -11.77
N LYS A 492 9.73 0.71 -10.88
CA LYS A 492 9.91 -0.70 -11.21
C LYS A 492 8.81 -1.51 -10.55
N PHE A 493 8.40 -2.60 -11.18
CA PHE A 493 7.46 -3.51 -10.51
C PHE A 493 8.19 -4.33 -9.46
N GLU A 494 7.55 -4.44 -8.31
CA GLU A 494 7.86 -5.44 -7.30
C GLU A 494 6.66 -6.36 -7.18
N ILE A 495 6.87 -7.62 -7.58
CA ILE A 495 5.87 -8.66 -7.48
C ILE A 495 6.31 -9.69 -6.44
N PRO A 496 5.43 -10.03 -5.49
CA PRO A 496 5.67 -11.13 -4.56
C PRO A 496 5.34 -12.48 -5.21
N TYR A 497 6.02 -13.56 -4.82
CA TYR A 497 5.92 -14.86 -5.50
C TYR A 497 4.50 -15.44 -5.47
N MET A 498 3.73 -15.23 -4.40
CA MET A 498 2.35 -15.73 -4.36
C MET A 498 1.46 -15.13 -5.46
N TRP A 499 1.75 -13.91 -5.94
CA TRP A 499 1.01 -13.34 -7.06
C TRP A 499 1.39 -13.98 -8.40
N ILE A 500 2.64 -14.43 -8.55
CA ILE A 500 3.03 -15.27 -9.70
C ILE A 500 2.19 -16.55 -9.69
N LEU A 501 2.04 -17.20 -8.53
CA LEU A 501 1.21 -18.40 -8.40
C LEU A 501 -0.27 -18.14 -8.73
N CYS A 502 -0.83 -17.00 -8.31
CA CYS A 502 -2.18 -16.61 -8.72
C CYS A 502 -2.29 -16.49 -10.25
N LEU A 503 -1.35 -15.82 -10.90
CA LEU A 503 -1.33 -15.72 -12.37
C LEU A 503 -1.19 -17.09 -13.04
N CYS A 504 -0.36 -17.98 -12.48
CA CYS A 504 -0.23 -19.35 -12.95
C CYS A 504 -1.52 -20.15 -12.84
N SER A 505 -2.26 -20.00 -11.73
CA SER A 505 -3.57 -20.64 -11.53
C SER A 505 -4.60 -20.08 -12.51
N CYS A 506 -4.66 -18.75 -12.69
CA CYS A 506 -5.61 -18.13 -13.60
C CYS A 506 -5.32 -18.37 -15.09
N HIS A 507 -4.06 -18.62 -15.46
CA HIS A 507 -3.61 -18.80 -16.85
C HIS A 507 -2.96 -20.17 -17.08
N GLU A 508 -3.48 -21.22 -16.44
CA GLU A 508 -2.89 -22.57 -16.38
C GLU A 508 -2.66 -23.25 -17.75
N ASN A 509 -3.40 -22.82 -18.78
CA ASN A 509 -3.30 -23.37 -20.13
C ASN A 509 -2.12 -22.81 -20.93
N HIS A 510 -1.54 -21.68 -20.49
CA HIS A 510 -0.46 -21.04 -21.20
C HIS A 510 0.90 -21.56 -20.72
N THR A 511 1.68 -22.14 -21.64
CA THR A 511 2.94 -22.86 -21.35
C THR A 511 3.93 -22.04 -20.52
N PHE A 512 4.11 -20.77 -20.87
CA PHE A 512 4.98 -19.87 -20.12
C PHE A 512 4.64 -19.75 -18.62
N PHE A 513 3.36 -19.67 -18.25
CA PHE A 513 3.00 -19.55 -16.84
C PHE A 513 3.28 -20.83 -16.06
N ARG A 514 3.27 -21.99 -16.70
CA ARG A 514 3.69 -23.25 -16.05
C ARG A 514 5.17 -23.21 -15.66
N GLU A 515 6.01 -22.60 -16.51
CA GLU A 515 7.46 -22.46 -16.29
C GLU A 515 7.80 -21.50 -15.14
N LEU A 516 6.89 -20.60 -14.75
CA LEU A 516 7.11 -19.64 -13.67
C LEU A 516 7.04 -20.26 -12.27
N GLN A 517 6.45 -21.45 -12.15
CA GLN A 517 6.32 -22.17 -10.89
C GLN A 517 7.66 -22.83 -10.54
N LEU A 518 8.38 -22.20 -9.62
CA LEU A 518 9.67 -22.67 -9.15
C LEU A 518 9.46 -23.40 -7.83
N PHE A 519 9.98 -24.61 -7.66
CA PHE A 519 9.93 -25.43 -6.43
C PHE A 519 8.55 -25.52 -5.73
N ASP A 520 7.94 -26.69 -5.80
CA ASP A 520 6.69 -26.98 -5.09
C ASP A 520 6.88 -26.89 -3.55
N TYR A 521 5.85 -26.41 -2.85
CA TYR A 521 5.80 -26.36 -1.39
C TYR A 521 5.94 -27.73 -0.73
N HIS A 522 5.56 -28.82 -1.41
CA HIS A 522 5.88 -30.18 -0.96
C HIS A 522 7.40 -30.40 -0.82
N GLN A 523 8.21 -29.84 -1.72
CA GLN A 523 9.67 -29.99 -1.65
C GLN A 523 10.24 -29.28 -0.42
N PHE A 524 9.71 -28.11 -0.05
CA PHE A 524 10.11 -27.43 1.18
C PHE A 524 9.69 -28.20 2.43
N ALA A 525 8.50 -28.81 2.44
CA ALA A 525 8.05 -29.68 3.53
C ALA A 525 8.96 -30.92 3.68
N CYS A 526 9.35 -31.54 2.56
CA CYS A 526 10.33 -32.64 2.56
C CYS A 526 11.70 -32.18 3.06
N MET A 527 12.07 -30.91 2.81
CA MET A 527 13.32 -30.37 3.33
C MET A 527 13.30 -30.15 4.85
N ASP A 528 12.13 -29.90 5.44
CA ASP A 528 11.97 -29.82 6.90
C ASP A 528 12.07 -31.20 7.57
N ASN A 529 11.70 -32.29 6.88
CA ASN A 529 11.69 -33.66 7.42
C ASN A 529 12.44 -34.66 6.50
N PRO A 530 13.79 -34.72 6.56
CA PRO A 530 14.60 -35.53 5.66
C PRO A 530 14.62 -37.01 6.08
N ILE A 531 13.49 -37.72 5.94
CA ILE A 531 13.45 -39.19 6.13
C ILE A 531 13.86 -39.92 4.82
N GLN A 532 13.86 -39.22 3.68
CA GLN A 532 14.22 -39.84 2.40
C GLN A 532 15.66 -39.51 1.95
N PRO A 533 16.48 -40.53 1.62
CA PRO A 533 17.80 -40.34 1.03
C PRO A 533 17.67 -39.82 -0.42
N GLY A 534 18.43 -38.77 -0.77
CA GLY A 534 18.56 -38.26 -2.15
C GLY A 534 18.21 -36.79 -2.38
N ASN A 535 17.59 -36.10 -1.42
CA ASN A 535 17.27 -34.68 -1.54
C ASN A 535 18.23 -33.80 -0.73
N SER A 536 19.45 -33.60 -1.25
CA SER A 536 20.35 -32.59 -0.69
C SER A 536 19.86 -31.18 -1.07
N SER A 537 20.00 -30.23 -0.15
CA SER A 537 19.61 -28.83 -0.38
C SER A 537 20.58 -28.10 -1.33
N HIS A 538 21.76 -28.66 -1.61
CA HIS A 538 22.68 -28.14 -2.62
C HIS A 538 22.16 -28.39 -4.04
N ASP A 539 21.74 -29.63 -4.32
CA ASP A 539 21.07 -29.99 -5.59
C ASP A 539 19.80 -29.16 -5.80
N SER A 540 19.19 -28.73 -4.70
CA SER A 540 18.00 -27.88 -4.73
C SER A 540 18.30 -26.44 -5.15
N LEU A 541 19.42 -25.85 -4.70
CA LEU A 541 19.84 -24.51 -5.11
C LEU A 541 20.23 -24.48 -6.59
N GLU A 542 21.01 -25.47 -7.04
CA GLU A 542 21.39 -25.69 -8.43
C GLU A 542 20.18 -25.71 -9.37
N LYS A 543 19.17 -26.51 -9.03
CA LYS A 543 17.91 -26.59 -9.78
C LYS A 543 17.17 -25.26 -9.82
N ILE A 544 17.10 -24.53 -8.69
CA ILE A 544 16.47 -23.21 -8.65
C ILE A 544 17.15 -22.24 -9.61
N ILE A 545 18.47 -22.14 -9.58
CA ILE A 545 19.20 -21.16 -10.39
C ILE A 545 19.10 -21.52 -11.88
N LEU A 546 19.19 -22.81 -12.22
CA LEU A 546 18.97 -23.29 -13.59
C LEU A 546 17.58 -22.89 -14.10
N GLN A 547 16.52 -23.10 -13.31
CA GLN A 547 15.16 -22.70 -13.70
C GLN A 547 15.03 -21.18 -13.84
N VAL A 548 15.63 -20.38 -12.96
CA VAL A 548 15.63 -18.92 -13.11
C VAL A 548 16.30 -18.49 -14.42
N ARG A 549 17.43 -19.11 -14.80
CA ARG A 549 18.12 -18.80 -16.06
C ARG A 549 17.31 -19.21 -17.29
N LYS A 550 16.57 -20.32 -17.22
CA LYS A 550 15.60 -20.76 -18.22
C LYS A 550 14.46 -19.74 -18.36
N ILE A 551 13.84 -19.34 -17.25
CA ILE A 551 12.77 -18.32 -17.24
C ILE A 551 13.28 -17.01 -17.85
N LYS A 552 14.51 -16.59 -17.53
CA LYS A 552 15.10 -15.36 -18.09
C LYS A 552 15.21 -15.39 -19.62
N SER A 553 15.41 -16.54 -20.26
CA SER A 553 15.47 -16.60 -21.73
C SER A 553 14.08 -16.50 -22.38
N LEU A 554 13.03 -16.94 -21.68
CA LEU A 554 11.63 -16.80 -22.10
C LEU A 554 11.12 -15.34 -22.04
N MET A 555 11.89 -14.42 -21.43
CA MET A 555 11.50 -13.00 -21.32
C MET A 555 11.61 -12.27 -22.65
N PHE A 556 12.58 -12.69 -23.45
CA PHE A 556 12.89 -12.13 -24.76
C PHE A 556 12.22 -12.96 -25.85
N ALA A 557 12.02 -12.36 -27.03
CA ALA A 557 11.52 -13.12 -28.17
C ALA A 557 12.57 -14.16 -28.60
N GLU A 558 12.10 -15.24 -29.20
CA GLU A 558 12.98 -16.18 -29.90
C GLU A 558 13.73 -15.42 -31.00
N ALA A 559 15.03 -15.66 -31.12
CA ALA A 559 15.95 -14.96 -32.02
C ALA A 559 16.09 -13.44 -31.78
N GLU A 560 15.67 -12.91 -30.62
CA GLU A 560 15.96 -11.52 -30.24
C GLU A 560 17.46 -11.35 -29.94
N CYS A 561 18.08 -10.30 -30.48
CA CYS A 561 19.44 -9.92 -30.06
C CYS A 561 19.39 -9.26 -28.66
N VAL A 562 20.07 -9.89 -27.70
CA VAL A 562 20.06 -9.51 -26.28
C VAL A 562 21.49 -9.35 -25.78
N THR A 563 21.70 -8.46 -24.80
CA THR A 563 23.00 -8.27 -24.16
C THR A 563 23.08 -8.98 -22.81
N ILE A 564 24.30 -9.32 -22.38
CA ILE A 564 24.55 -9.90 -21.05
C ILE A 564 24.02 -8.99 -19.94
N ALA A 565 24.16 -7.66 -20.05
CA ALA A 565 23.61 -6.73 -19.07
C ALA A 565 22.08 -6.80 -18.96
N LYS A 566 21.37 -6.95 -20.08
CA LYS A 566 19.90 -7.03 -20.11
C LYS A 566 19.42 -8.36 -19.51
N LEU A 567 20.09 -9.46 -19.86
CA LEU A 567 19.75 -10.80 -19.37
C LEU A 567 20.09 -10.99 -17.88
N HIS A 568 21.29 -10.61 -17.46
CA HIS A 568 21.79 -10.75 -16.10
C HIS A 568 21.58 -9.48 -15.26
N HIS A 569 20.56 -8.69 -15.59
CA HIS A 569 20.23 -7.49 -14.83
C HIS A 569 20.13 -7.79 -13.32
N GLY A 570 20.72 -6.89 -12.51
CA GLY A 570 20.86 -7.06 -11.06
C GLY A 570 22.15 -7.77 -10.65
N GLY A 571 22.83 -8.46 -11.58
CA GLY A 571 24.17 -8.99 -11.37
C GLY A 571 25.23 -7.90 -11.47
N MET A 572 26.35 -8.07 -10.77
CA MET A 572 27.50 -7.18 -10.89
C MET A 572 28.39 -7.67 -12.05
N MET A 573 28.79 -6.76 -12.93
CA MET A 573 29.64 -7.05 -14.10
C MET A 573 30.32 -5.78 -14.60
N THR A 574 31.36 -5.92 -15.44
CA THR A 574 31.97 -4.80 -16.15
C THR A 574 31.09 -4.32 -17.30
N GLU A 575 31.26 -3.07 -17.76
CA GLU A 575 30.57 -2.53 -18.93
C GLU A 575 30.87 -3.34 -20.19
N SER A 576 32.13 -3.75 -20.37
CA SER A 576 32.57 -4.62 -21.47
C SER A 576 31.86 -5.98 -21.45
N THR A 577 31.73 -6.62 -20.29
CA THR A 577 30.94 -7.86 -20.16
C THR A 577 29.48 -7.60 -20.50
N GLY A 578 28.92 -6.52 -19.96
CA GLY A 578 27.53 -6.15 -20.16
C GLY A 578 27.15 -5.85 -21.61
N GLY A 579 28.09 -5.35 -22.41
CA GLY A 579 27.92 -5.04 -23.83
C GLY A 579 27.97 -6.24 -24.78
N ILE A 580 28.32 -7.43 -24.29
CA ILE A 580 28.36 -8.65 -25.12
C ILE A 580 26.94 -9.00 -25.55
N SER A 581 26.71 -9.09 -26.86
CA SER A 581 25.43 -9.45 -27.48
C SER A 581 25.41 -10.88 -28.01
N PHE A 582 24.24 -11.51 -27.96
CA PHE A 582 23.98 -12.85 -28.48
C PHE A 582 22.51 -12.94 -28.94
N ILE A 583 22.20 -13.96 -29.74
CA ILE A 583 20.84 -14.29 -30.16
C ILE A 583 20.18 -15.15 -29.08
N ASN A 584 19.05 -14.70 -28.56
CA ASN A 584 18.33 -15.40 -27.50
C ASN A 584 17.52 -16.57 -28.05
N HIS A 585 17.68 -17.72 -27.40
CA HIS A 585 16.85 -18.89 -27.59
C HIS A 585 16.07 -19.24 -26.31
N HIS A 586 14.84 -19.73 -26.47
CA HIS A 586 14.03 -20.27 -25.38
C HIS A 586 14.64 -21.59 -24.91
N LEU A 587 15.19 -21.59 -23.71
CA LEU A 587 16.03 -22.67 -23.22
C LEU A 587 15.17 -23.84 -22.71
N LYS A 588 15.68 -25.05 -22.89
CA LYS A 588 15.29 -26.27 -22.18
C LYS A 588 16.29 -26.55 -21.07
N GLY A 589 15.86 -27.23 -20.01
CA GLY A 589 16.72 -27.61 -18.88
C GLY A 589 16.86 -29.12 -18.82
N ASP A 590 18.07 -29.62 -18.55
CA ASP A 590 18.32 -31.05 -18.28
C ASP A 590 19.56 -31.22 -17.38
N ILE A 591 19.85 -32.47 -17.01
CA ILE A 591 21.00 -32.88 -16.20
C ILE A 591 21.89 -33.80 -17.06
N ALA A 592 23.19 -33.54 -17.06
CA ALA A 592 24.16 -34.38 -17.72
C ALA A 592 24.30 -35.75 -17.02
N THR A 593 24.27 -36.83 -17.80
CA THR A 593 24.43 -38.21 -17.25
C THR A 593 25.84 -38.50 -16.75
N LYS A 594 26.83 -37.72 -17.23
CA LYS A 594 28.25 -37.78 -16.91
C LYS A 594 28.78 -36.38 -16.60
N GLN A 595 29.92 -36.32 -15.92
CA GLN A 595 30.61 -35.04 -15.72
C GLN A 595 31.13 -34.55 -17.07
N ILE A 596 30.83 -33.29 -17.41
CA ILE A 596 31.24 -32.66 -18.67
C ILE A 596 32.16 -31.46 -18.41
N PRO A 597 33.08 -31.12 -19.33
CA PRO A 597 33.76 -29.84 -19.28
C PRO A 597 32.74 -28.69 -19.43
N SER A 598 33.10 -27.48 -19.04
CA SER A 598 32.24 -26.28 -19.20
C SER A 598 32.91 -25.17 -20.00
N LYS A 599 34.09 -25.43 -20.56
CA LYS A 599 34.88 -24.47 -21.33
C LYS A 599 34.66 -24.66 -22.81
N THR A 600 34.70 -23.57 -23.57
CA THR A 600 34.93 -23.66 -25.01
C THR A 600 36.35 -24.17 -25.27
N THR A 601 36.47 -25.20 -26.09
CA THR A 601 37.72 -25.75 -26.60
C THR A 601 37.66 -25.81 -28.13
N THR A 602 38.78 -26.15 -28.78
CA THR A 602 38.81 -26.31 -30.24
C THR A 602 37.90 -27.45 -30.70
N GLU A 603 37.82 -28.53 -29.91
CA GLU A 603 37.05 -29.73 -30.24
C GLU A 603 35.55 -29.53 -30.13
N ASN A 604 35.09 -28.71 -29.18
CA ASN A 604 33.67 -28.51 -28.93
C ASN A 604 33.10 -27.22 -29.53
N ARG A 605 33.87 -26.51 -30.37
CA ARG A 605 33.52 -25.18 -30.87
C ARG A 605 32.38 -25.21 -31.88
N GLU A 606 32.33 -26.23 -32.72
CA GLU A 606 31.35 -26.38 -33.81
C GLU A 606 30.18 -27.29 -33.41
N GLU A 607 30.49 -28.41 -32.76
CA GLU A 607 29.51 -29.39 -32.29
C GLU A 607 29.90 -29.81 -30.87
N TRP A 608 28.92 -29.93 -29.97
CA TRP A 608 29.16 -30.42 -28.62
C TRP A 608 28.06 -31.37 -28.15
N MET A 609 28.23 -32.64 -28.50
CA MET A 609 27.32 -33.71 -28.11
C MET A 609 27.44 -34.06 -26.62
N VAL A 610 26.31 -34.02 -25.91
CA VAL A 610 26.20 -34.37 -24.49
C VAL A 610 25.01 -35.29 -24.25
N GLN A 611 25.25 -36.38 -23.52
CA GLN A 611 24.19 -37.31 -23.10
C GLN A 611 23.51 -36.81 -21.82
N THR A 612 22.20 -36.60 -21.91
CA THR A 612 21.35 -36.05 -20.85
C THR A 612 20.35 -37.07 -20.32
N GLY A 613 19.76 -36.77 -19.16
CA GLY A 613 18.84 -37.68 -18.49
C GLY A 613 17.50 -37.80 -19.21
N GLU A 614 16.90 -36.68 -19.60
CA GLU A 614 15.55 -36.65 -20.17
C GLU A 614 15.54 -36.59 -21.70
N HIS A 615 16.48 -35.86 -22.30
CA HIS A 615 16.48 -35.56 -23.75
C HIS A 615 17.45 -36.42 -24.57
N GLY A 616 18.16 -37.38 -23.94
CA GLY A 616 19.12 -38.23 -24.63
C GLY A 616 20.35 -37.45 -25.10
N ASP A 617 20.83 -37.73 -26.31
CA ASP A 617 21.98 -37.04 -26.89
C ASP A 617 21.57 -35.70 -27.50
N ILE A 618 22.09 -34.60 -26.95
CA ILE A 618 21.83 -33.25 -27.43
C ILE A 618 23.13 -32.58 -27.88
N ASP A 619 23.02 -31.63 -28.81
CA ASP A 619 24.13 -30.77 -29.21
C ASP A 619 24.00 -29.41 -28.52
N LEU A 620 24.90 -29.11 -27.58
CA LEU A 620 24.89 -27.84 -26.84
C LEU A 620 25.14 -26.62 -27.74
N ARG A 621 25.79 -26.79 -28.91
CA ARG A 621 26.05 -25.68 -29.84
C ARG A 621 24.83 -25.23 -30.62
N LYS A 622 23.69 -25.93 -30.51
CA LYS A 622 22.37 -25.43 -30.92
C LYS A 622 21.82 -24.33 -30.00
N CYS A 623 22.47 -24.09 -28.86
CA CYS A 623 22.20 -22.96 -27.96
C CYS A 623 20.78 -22.93 -27.34
N ASP A 624 20.02 -24.04 -27.41
CA ASP A 624 18.66 -24.15 -26.88
C ASP A 624 18.56 -24.92 -25.55
N PHE A 625 19.70 -25.24 -24.91
CA PHE A 625 19.76 -25.94 -23.62
C PHE A 625 20.65 -25.26 -22.59
N ILE A 626 20.21 -25.32 -21.32
CA ILE A 626 21.06 -25.17 -20.13
C ILE A 626 21.14 -26.52 -19.40
N LEU A 627 22.34 -26.96 -19.08
CA LEU A 627 22.57 -28.25 -18.42
C LEU A 627 23.12 -28.07 -17.01
N LEU A 628 22.57 -28.82 -16.07
CA LEU A 628 23.22 -29.07 -14.79
C LEU A 628 24.27 -30.17 -14.96
N ASN A 629 25.48 -29.90 -14.50
CA ASN A 629 26.56 -30.87 -14.53
C ASN A 629 26.35 -31.94 -13.45
N LYS A 630 26.94 -33.12 -13.65
CA LYS A 630 26.88 -34.17 -12.64
C LYS A 630 27.71 -33.78 -11.42
N SER A 631 27.20 -34.09 -10.22
CA SER A 631 27.86 -33.76 -8.95
C SER A 631 29.34 -34.17 -8.93
N GLY A 632 30.18 -33.31 -8.37
CA GLY A 632 31.62 -33.53 -8.24
C GLY A 632 32.44 -33.24 -9.51
N ALA A 633 31.85 -32.67 -10.56
CA ALA A 633 32.58 -32.27 -11.76
C ALA A 633 33.70 -31.25 -11.45
N SER A 634 34.86 -31.39 -12.11
CA SER A 634 35.97 -30.43 -12.07
C SER A 634 35.76 -29.24 -13.01
N ALA A 635 34.51 -28.83 -13.21
CA ALA A 635 34.06 -27.80 -14.15
C ALA A 635 33.01 -26.90 -13.47
N GLY A 636 32.30 -26.07 -14.25
CA GLY A 636 31.12 -25.33 -13.78
C GLY A 636 29.97 -26.27 -13.38
N ASP A 637 29.14 -25.82 -12.44
CA ASP A 637 27.97 -26.55 -11.94
C ASP A 637 26.86 -26.59 -12.98
N ALA A 638 26.72 -25.55 -13.82
CA ALA A 638 25.83 -25.56 -14.97
C ALA A 638 26.48 -24.89 -16.20
N VAL A 639 26.01 -25.22 -17.39
CA VAL A 639 26.61 -24.77 -18.65
C VAL A 639 25.57 -24.61 -19.77
N LEU A 640 25.73 -23.58 -20.60
CA LEU A 640 25.05 -23.41 -21.89
C LEU A 640 25.95 -22.73 -22.93
N CYS A 641 25.64 -22.87 -24.21
CA CYS A 641 26.30 -22.11 -25.27
C CYS A 641 25.48 -20.87 -25.65
N LEU A 642 26.17 -19.79 -26.02
CA LEU A 642 25.56 -18.55 -26.51
C LEU A 642 25.72 -18.46 -28.02
N ASP A 643 24.62 -18.23 -28.73
CA ASP A 643 24.64 -17.95 -30.18
C ASP A 643 25.17 -16.53 -30.40
N SER A 644 26.47 -16.43 -30.63
CA SER A 644 27.18 -15.16 -30.81
C SER A 644 28.28 -15.34 -31.86
N GLU A 645 28.72 -14.23 -32.47
CA GLU A 645 29.71 -14.26 -33.57
C GLU A 645 30.97 -15.09 -33.22
N THR A 646 31.39 -15.02 -31.96
CA THR A 646 32.41 -15.91 -31.42
C THR A 646 31.72 -17.00 -30.61
N PRO A 647 31.92 -18.29 -30.88
CA PRO A 647 31.39 -19.36 -30.06
C PRO A 647 31.84 -19.22 -28.62
N ARG A 648 30.87 -19.08 -27.71
CA ARG A 648 31.10 -18.82 -26.28
C ARG A 648 30.20 -19.71 -25.45
N THR A 649 30.68 -20.03 -24.26
CA THR A 649 29.94 -20.76 -23.25
C THR A 649 29.67 -19.85 -22.05
N GLU A 650 28.47 -19.93 -21.49
CA GLU A 650 28.11 -19.33 -20.20
C GLU A 650 28.17 -20.45 -19.16
N ALA A 651 29.17 -20.43 -18.30
CA ALA A 651 29.39 -21.45 -17.27
C ALA A 651 29.10 -20.86 -15.87
N HIS A 652 28.30 -21.59 -15.11
CA HIS A 652 27.82 -21.15 -13.80
C HIS A 652 28.54 -21.89 -12.68
N GLN A 653 28.79 -21.18 -11.59
CA GLN A 653 29.24 -21.75 -10.33
C GLN A 653 28.36 -21.22 -9.20
N TYR A 654 27.87 -22.13 -8.36
CA TYR A 654 27.01 -21.82 -7.24
C TYR A 654 27.72 -22.15 -5.94
N LYS A 655 27.91 -21.15 -5.07
CA LYS A 655 28.70 -21.29 -3.85
C LYS A 655 27.97 -20.80 -2.63
N TYR A 656 27.85 -21.66 -1.64
CA TYR A 656 27.41 -21.25 -0.32
C TYR A 656 28.56 -20.62 0.50
N TRP A 657 28.31 -19.46 1.10
CA TRP A 657 29.27 -18.78 1.99
C TRP A 657 29.02 -19.13 3.46
N ALA A 658 30.00 -19.78 4.11
CA ALA A 658 29.87 -20.30 5.46
C ALA A 658 30.62 -19.52 6.57
N ASN A 659 31.14 -18.32 6.30
CA ASN A 659 32.06 -17.57 7.18
C ASN A 659 33.45 -18.24 7.35
N GLY A 660 34.01 -18.81 6.28
CA GLY A 660 35.34 -19.45 6.24
C GLY A 660 36.32 -18.76 5.26
N PRO A 661 37.51 -19.33 5.00
CA PRO A 661 38.44 -18.77 4.00
C PRO A 661 37.68 -18.63 2.68
N GLY A 662 37.73 -17.42 2.10
CA GLY A 662 36.77 -17.02 1.09
C GLY A 662 36.74 -17.91 -0.14
N ILE A 663 35.64 -17.82 -0.89
CA ILE A 663 35.51 -18.43 -2.22
C ILE A 663 36.72 -17.96 -3.04
N ASN A 664 37.58 -18.89 -3.45
CA ASN A 664 38.69 -18.58 -4.34
C ASN A 664 38.14 -18.35 -5.75
N PHE A 665 37.72 -17.11 -6.00
CA PHE A 665 37.07 -16.68 -7.23
C PHE A 665 37.86 -17.11 -8.47
N GLN A 666 39.16 -16.82 -8.49
CA GLN A 666 40.01 -17.09 -9.64
C GLN A 666 40.12 -18.60 -9.90
N LYS A 667 40.27 -19.43 -8.87
CA LYS A 667 40.29 -20.89 -9.01
C LYS A 667 38.97 -21.43 -9.59
N GLU A 668 37.83 -20.92 -9.11
CA GLU A 668 36.51 -21.34 -9.59
C GLU A 668 36.26 -20.88 -11.04
N ARG A 669 36.75 -19.69 -11.41
CA ARG A 669 36.72 -19.19 -12.79
C ARG A 669 37.61 -20.03 -13.70
N ASP A 670 38.86 -20.26 -13.31
CA ASP A 670 39.86 -20.97 -14.11
C ASP A 670 39.48 -22.41 -14.40
N LYS A 671 38.72 -23.07 -13.53
CA LYS A 671 38.20 -24.42 -13.83
C LYS A 671 36.97 -24.39 -14.75
N ALA A 672 36.16 -23.33 -14.73
CA ALA A 672 34.85 -23.31 -15.36
C ALA A 672 34.87 -22.74 -16.78
N VAL A 673 35.70 -21.74 -17.06
CA VAL A 673 35.67 -20.99 -18.33
C VAL A 673 37.02 -20.91 -19.03
N SER A 674 36.98 -20.70 -20.35
CA SER A 674 38.12 -20.24 -21.15
C SER A 674 38.13 -18.70 -21.27
N GLY A 675 39.09 -18.13 -22.01
CA GLY A 675 39.23 -16.68 -22.13
C GLY A 675 38.06 -15.95 -22.79
N GLU A 676 37.33 -16.62 -23.70
CA GLU A 676 36.20 -15.99 -24.41
C GLU A 676 34.84 -16.22 -23.73
N ASP A 677 34.76 -17.19 -22.84
CA ASP A 677 33.55 -17.63 -22.16
C ASP A 677 33.09 -16.64 -21.07
N ILE A 678 31.82 -16.74 -20.67
CA ILE A 678 31.22 -15.96 -19.59
C ILE A 678 31.17 -16.81 -18.32
N PHE A 679 31.77 -16.30 -17.25
CA PHE A 679 31.71 -16.92 -15.93
C PHE A 679 30.61 -16.30 -15.07
N VAL A 680 29.66 -17.10 -14.60
CA VAL A 680 28.59 -16.65 -13.71
C VAL A 680 28.83 -17.24 -12.31
N LEU A 681 29.09 -16.39 -11.32
CA LEU A 681 29.17 -16.82 -9.93
C LEU A 681 27.92 -16.37 -9.18
N VAL A 682 27.20 -17.33 -8.60
CA VAL A 682 26.12 -17.06 -7.64
C VAL A 682 26.53 -17.52 -6.26
N SER A 683 26.49 -16.63 -5.28
CA SER A 683 26.89 -16.95 -3.93
C SER A 683 26.11 -16.22 -2.85
N THR A 684 25.95 -16.85 -1.69
CA THR A 684 25.39 -16.20 -0.50
C THR A 684 26.42 -15.35 0.26
N ALA A 685 27.62 -15.11 -0.29
CA ALA A 685 28.59 -14.22 0.33
C ALA A 685 28.00 -12.80 0.42
N PRO A 686 28.25 -12.05 1.51
CA PRO A 686 27.51 -10.83 1.80
C PRO A 686 27.78 -9.72 0.78
N SER A 687 29.02 -9.56 0.33
CA SER A 687 29.42 -8.52 -0.62
C SER A 687 30.69 -8.87 -1.39
N ILE A 688 30.98 -8.10 -2.45
CA ILE A 688 32.15 -8.27 -3.33
C ILE A 688 33.49 -8.18 -2.60
N ARG A 689 33.54 -7.50 -1.45
CA ARG A 689 34.72 -7.45 -0.58
C ARG A 689 35.16 -8.84 -0.12
N SER A 690 34.23 -9.80 -0.11
CA SER A 690 34.49 -11.21 0.20
C SER A 690 35.23 -11.96 -0.92
N LEU A 691 35.37 -11.35 -2.11
CA LEU A 691 35.91 -11.97 -3.33
C LEU A 691 37.14 -11.26 -3.94
N GLY A 692 37.61 -10.14 -3.37
CA GLY A 692 38.81 -9.44 -3.86
C GLY A 692 38.59 -8.05 -4.50
N ASN A 693 37.46 -7.39 -4.20
CA ASN A 693 37.11 -5.99 -4.56
C ASN A 693 36.84 -5.66 -6.03
N GLU A 694 37.38 -6.40 -7.00
CA GLU A 694 37.15 -6.17 -8.43
C GLU A 694 36.54 -7.39 -9.13
N ILE A 695 35.71 -7.15 -10.14
CA ILE A 695 35.10 -8.19 -10.96
C ILE A 695 35.89 -8.25 -12.27
N PRO A 696 36.56 -9.37 -12.58
CA PRO A 696 37.25 -9.53 -13.85
C PRO A 696 36.31 -9.40 -15.04
N ASP A 697 36.88 -9.07 -16.20
CA ASP A 697 36.10 -9.07 -17.43
C ASP A 697 35.53 -10.47 -17.74
N ARG A 698 34.40 -10.47 -18.44
CA ARG A 698 33.57 -11.65 -18.77
C ARG A 698 33.06 -12.41 -17.57
N CYS A 699 32.78 -11.70 -16.47
CA CYS A 699 32.21 -12.27 -15.26
C CYS A 699 30.90 -11.58 -14.88
N VAL A 700 29.94 -12.38 -14.43
CA VAL A 700 28.70 -11.94 -13.79
C VAL A 700 28.69 -12.47 -12.36
N VAL A 701 28.51 -11.60 -11.38
CA VAL A 701 28.59 -11.96 -9.96
C VAL A 701 27.30 -11.59 -9.24
N VAL A 702 26.72 -12.57 -8.55
CA VAL A 702 25.50 -12.44 -7.75
C VAL A 702 25.81 -12.86 -6.31
N LEU A 703 25.63 -11.93 -5.39
CA LEU A 703 25.97 -11.99 -3.97
C LEU A 703 24.75 -11.65 -3.11
N GLY A 704 24.90 -11.73 -1.79
CA GLY A 704 23.87 -11.33 -0.84
C GLY A 704 23.38 -9.88 -1.05
N GLU A 705 24.29 -8.94 -1.35
CA GLU A 705 23.97 -7.52 -1.54
C GLU A 705 23.08 -7.21 -2.76
N ASN A 706 23.15 -8.01 -3.82
CA ASN A 706 22.37 -7.84 -5.05
C ASN A 706 21.41 -9.01 -5.34
N TRP A 707 21.24 -9.92 -4.39
CA TRP A 707 20.43 -11.13 -4.53
C TRP A 707 18.98 -10.81 -4.92
N GLN A 708 18.37 -9.85 -4.22
CA GLN A 708 17.01 -9.40 -4.49
C GLN A 708 16.88 -8.79 -5.89
N SER A 709 17.85 -8.00 -6.32
CA SER A 709 17.83 -7.34 -7.63
C SER A 709 17.99 -8.33 -8.79
N TYR A 710 18.73 -9.42 -8.59
CA TYR A 710 18.98 -10.45 -9.61
C TYR A 710 17.87 -11.50 -9.72
N PHE A 711 17.36 -11.98 -8.57
CA PHE A 711 16.34 -13.05 -8.51
C PHE A 711 14.90 -12.52 -8.42
N GLY A 712 14.72 -11.24 -8.07
CA GLY A 712 13.41 -10.58 -7.98
C GLY A 712 12.42 -11.38 -7.11
N PRO A 713 11.27 -11.83 -7.67
CA PRO A 713 10.27 -12.58 -6.92
C PRO A 713 10.78 -13.92 -6.35
N TYR A 714 11.83 -14.50 -6.92
CA TYR A 714 12.40 -15.79 -6.50
C TYR A 714 13.49 -15.66 -5.43
N ALA A 715 13.84 -14.44 -5.03
CA ALA A 715 14.98 -14.15 -4.16
C ALA A 715 14.86 -14.82 -2.78
N ALA A 716 13.69 -14.73 -2.14
CA ALA A 716 13.49 -15.34 -0.82
C ALA A 716 13.63 -16.87 -0.86
N ARG A 717 13.03 -17.51 -1.86
CA ARG A 717 13.05 -18.97 -2.03
C ARG A 717 14.46 -19.47 -2.28
N SER A 718 15.15 -18.89 -3.25
CA SER A 718 16.55 -19.23 -3.57
C SER A 718 17.48 -19.03 -2.37
N TYR A 719 17.33 -17.92 -1.63
CA TYR A 719 18.16 -17.63 -0.47
C TYR A 719 17.90 -18.58 0.70
N LEU A 720 16.63 -18.91 0.99
CA LEU A 720 16.27 -19.83 2.06
C LEU A 720 16.74 -21.26 1.77
N VAL A 721 16.64 -21.74 0.52
CA VAL A 721 17.23 -23.04 0.11
C VAL A 721 18.74 -23.02 0.29
N ALA A 722 19.42 -21.97 -0.18
CA ALA A 722 20.86 -21.84 -0.02
C ALA A 722 21.28 -21.86 1.46
N LYS A 723 20.55 -21.17 2.34
CA LYS A 723 20.82 -21.14 3.79
C LYS A 723 20.57 -22.50 4.46
N SER A 724 19.50 -23.20 4.08
CA SER A 724 19.17 -24.52 4.63
C SER A 724 20.20 -25.60 4.25
N ALA A 725 20.95 -25.41 3.17
CA ALA A 725 22.10 -26.27 2.83
C ALA A 725 23.23 -26.25 3.86
N LYS A 726 23.38 -25.19 4.66
CA LYS A 726 24.38 -25.11 5.73
C LYS A 726 24.02 -25.93 6.95
N LYS A 727 22.79 -25.79 7.46
CA LYS A 727 22.37 -26.42 8.73
C LYS A 727 22.68 -27.92 8.72
N ARG A 728 22.32 -28.59 7.62
CA ARG A 728 22.58 -30.03 7.44
C ARG A 728 24.05 -30.43 7.34
N LYS A 729 24.94 -29.57 6.85
CA LYS A 729 26.39 -29.87 6.84
C LYS A 729 27.03 -29.79 8.23
N ILE A 730 26.47 -28.98 9.12
CA ILE A 730 26.93 -28.89 10.51
C ILE A 730 26.41 -30.10 11.30
N ASP A 731 25.13 -30.44 11.14
CA ASP A 731 24.50 -31.57 11.83
C ASP A 731 25.02 -32.97 11.38
N GLN A 732 25.80 -33.04 10.29
CA GLN A 732 26.45 -34.27 9.82
C GLN A 732 27.93 -34.39 10.24
N VAL A 733 28.52 -33.36 10.87
CA VAL A 733 29.95 -33.32 11.24
C VAL A 733 30.18 -33.52 12.74
N ASP A 734 29.14 -33.40 13.58
CA ASP A 734 29.18 -33.83 14.99
C ASP A 734 28.18 -34.98 15.22
N PRO A 735 28.64 -36.23 15.41
CA PRO A 735 27.81 -37.34 15.86
C PRO A 735 27.48 -37.29 17.37
#